data_AF-A0A935X9C1-F1
#
_entry.id   AF-A0A935X9C1-F1
#
_cell.length_a   1.000
_cell.length_b   1.000
_cell.length_c   1.000
_cell.angle_alpha   90.00
_cell.angle_beta   90.00
_cell.angle_gamma   90.00
#
_symmetry.space_group_name_H-M   'P 1'
#
loop_
_entity.id
_entity.type
_entity.pdbx_description
1 polymer ?
#
loop_
_entity_poly.entity_id
_entity_poly.type
_entity_poly.pdbx_seq_one_letter_code
_entity_poly.pdbx_strand_id
1 'polypeptide(L)'
;MADFAEIRDQLRLARDARDGAAADVARTVQALKRLATERTALDRRGDAHGDEATGRRKALEKREKELRATLDSARERQRALDSAALDLSGRFAAFTDPRKGINRLDDDTPLLLMPLRLETRFKRSATPGAAPRDELWVRVFPDDCWIDSFDPILTEGEVASAAAYWRALWASGGDPALDRAAWTTLATGHGANRAAWIVRSYQPTNLAERPVRLDASDVFLPITLDSALAPGEATALAAFWRAVWVAAGDATAVGVATTTLELAVGAARAAELIAAHVPSNLDAAPPDGVSREDVTVSVPFLLLPSVETKRETWSQAPRARILPDRFVFVGYERENDPTPVTVVGGAVASPLQVGPDPTAPESEQLRHDAEGNLIVPDELLWLTDFDRAVKVGMGMRVPLTPSQAANGFARVLVVGVRLNATADVAQQELETLFSHHRYSSSGLAILPQGTPTNNTEAQPAGYDRFDDADAAFDDAVAPLFAPASAWRDKRDGEWLAQWLGIDPSLLANVHGAGTTDQRVMRAMHTALWPATLGYWMESMMSPVFSDEVVDRTREFFTQHVIPGGAVPVVRIGAQPYGILPTTAFSRMRWFEPRPSNDRLALVVERDPMLAWLRAFYPILRTIDDDFRSLARDVAHVGKPGDPHALLLDVVGLHPGSVDWVQRHAEHLKTLYNRLSLQGFGGKLQALITAFVRQQARARLTTLGYSGDKDPPILDLIFNRAHNQLTGGVVDAIPVSETQALRAATTDGRNYLRWLLDASSTSLDALYAQAGFTDDRPPSSLLYLFLRHALQLGYHDTGIRLHQRAGLYDATAMQRARQDDPFLHVRAGDGVSESRYQPLYERVPGITGSPTLSVHEFIAASLTTLADARNLTQQRAALAVLEHESTARLERAFADHIDACSYRLDAWLLGYVHVQLARMRGLSDGSAQPARRGIYLGGYAWLERLGPRPPRAHTGAARRPCACRGIHAGRGNAVAARQHQSGLRACPLAQPRGGGGGAAQRLHLQRQSGQSSGIGGEPHLGARARRAGDDRGDSRRTVARRPARLPVRAWPARPPRVGRGRQVHLQAASGLSAARRPHGVDQASRRGVDRGDRGAQRRQRSLPRRAREGDGECALSLWKGDPAAGQRHRSGGDRRRGRSAARIA
;
A
#
# COMPACT_ATOMS: atom_id res chain seq x y z
N MET A 1 -47.25 -6.13 -1.74
CA MET A 1 -45.93 -6.80 -1.67
C MET A 1 -45.06 -5.93 -0.78
N ALA A 2 -44.35 -6.51 0.19
CA ALA A 2 -43.43 -5.76 1.04
C ALA A 2 -42.25 -5.22 0.21
N ASP A 3 -41.66 -4.10 0.63
CA ASP A 3 -40.62 -3.42 -0.14
C ASP A 3 -39.26 -4.15 -0.06
N PHE A 4 -38.41 -3.95 -1.07
CA PHE A 4 -37.05 -4.47 -1.11
C PHE A 4 -36.24 -4.00 0.11
N ALA A 5 -36.34 -2.72 0.49
CA ALA A 5 -35.68 -2.19 1.68
C ALA A 5 -36.25 -2.79 2.97
N GLU A 6 -37.58 -2.89 3.07
CA GLU A 6 -38.27 -3.44 4.23
C GLU A 6 -37.87 -4.90 4.52
N ILE A 7 -37.89 -5.78 3.51
CA ILE A 7 -37.51 -7.19 3.67
C ILE A 7 -36.01 -7.33 3.96
N ARG A 8 -35.17 -6.50 3.32
CA ARG A 8 -33.71 -6.47 3.58
C ARG A 8 -33.44 -6.15 5.06
N ASP A 9 -34.07 -5.10 5.58
CA ASP A 9 -33.80 -4.61 6.93
C ASP A 9 -34.40 -5.54 8.01
N GLN A 10 -35.54 -6.18 7.73
CA GLN A 10 -36.07 -7.30 8.52
C GLN A 10 -35.10 -8.49 8.55
N LEU A 11 -34.57 -8.90 7.38
CA LEU A 11 -33.61 -10.02 7.28
C LEU A 11 -32.30 -9.73 8.01
N ARG A 12 -31.80 -8.49 7.95
CA ARG A 12 -30.63 -8.06 8.74
C ARG A 12 -30.90 -8.22 10.24
N LEU A 13 -31.95 -7.58 10.76
CA LEU A 13 -32.29 -7.64 12.19
C LEU A 13 -32.49 -9.08 12.71
N ALA A 14 -33.07 -9.97 11.90
CA ALA A 14 -33.22 -11.38 12.24
C ALA A 14 -31.86 -12.12 12.30
N ARG A 15 -30.93 -11.81 11.39
CA ARG A 15 -29.55 -12.37 11.40
C ARG A 15 -28.74 -11.83 12.59
N ASP A 16 -28.83 -10.54 12.88
CA ASP A 16 -28.13 -9.91 14.01
C ASP A 16 -28.59 -10.53 15.35
N ALA A 17 -29.90 -10.70 15.52
CA ALA A 17 -30.49 -11.35 16.70
C ALA A 17 -30.08 -12.83 16.83
N ARG A 18 -30.06 -13.57 15.70
CA ARG A 18 -29.62 -14.97 15.65
C ARG A 18 -28.13 -15.11 16.01
N ASP A 19 -27.25 -14.28 15.45
CA ASP A 19 -25.81 -14.32 15.75
C ASP A 19 -25.55 -13.96 17.22
N GLY A 20 -26.33 -13.03 17.79
CA GLY A 20 -26.35 -12.78 19.24
C GLY A 20 -26.78 -14.00 20.07
N ALA A 21 -27.89 -14.66 19.70
CA ALA A 21 -28.35 -15.87 20.40
C ALA A 21 -27.36 -17.05 20.29
N ALA A 22 -26.68 -17.20 19.15
CA ALA A 22 -25.60 -18.19 19.01
C ALA A 22 -24.40 -17.86 19.93
N ALA A 23 -24.07 -16.57 20.09
CA ALA A 23 -23.07 -16.14 21.07
C ALA A 23 -23.52 -16.38 22.53
N ASP A 24 -24.80 -16.21 22.85
CA ASP A 24 -25.35 -16.53 24.18
C ASP A 24 -25.19 -18.01 24.52
N VAL A 25 -25.48 -18.88 23.55
CA VAL A 25 -25.27 -20.34 23.67
C VAL A 25 -23.80 -20.66 23.90
N ALA A 26 -22.88 -20.08 23.10
CA ALA A 26 -21.43 -20.32 23.25
C ALA A 26 -20.90 -19.90 24.63
N ARG A 27 -21.27 -18.70 25.12
CA ARG A 27 -20.92 -18.21 26.47
C ARG A 27 -21.46 -19.13 27.57
N THR A 28 -22.71 -19.55 27.46
CA THR A 28 -23.34 -20.46 28.45
C THR A 28 -22.68 -21.85 28.45
N VAL A 29 -22.25 -22.38 27.30
CA VAL A 29 -21.47 -23.63 27.20
C VAL A 29 -20.10 -23.50 27.87
N GLN A 30 -19.37 -22.39 27.66
CA GLN A 30 -18.07 -22.17 28.32
C GLN A 30 -18.23 -21.99 29.84
N ALA A 31 -19.26 -21.28 30.31
CA ALA A 31 -19.60 -21.19 31.73
C ALA A 31 -19.87 -22.57 32.38
N LEU A 32 -20.55 -23.48 31.66
CA LEU A 32 -20.76 -24.87 32.10
C LEU A 32 -19.45 -25.69 32.12
N LYS A 33 -18.60 -25.58 31.09
CA LYS A 33 -17.26 -26.22 31.06
C LYS A 33 -16.40 -25.77 32.26
N ARG A 34 -16.43 -24.46 32.57
CA ARG A 34 -15.74 -23.89 33.74
C ARG A 34 -16.31 -24.44 35.06
N LEU A 35 -17.63 -24.41 35.26
CA LEU A 35 -18.24 -24.89 36.52
C LEU A 35 -17.99 -26.39 36.76
N ALA A 36 -18.08 -27.22 35.72
CA ALA A 36 -17.73 -28.64 35.81
C ALA A 36 -16.26 -28.82 36.21
N THR A 37 -15.36 -27.95 35.74
CA THR A 37 -13.95 -27.96 36.12
C THR A 37 -13.75 -27.53 37.58
N GLU A 38 -14.40 -26.44 38.03
CA GLU A 38 -14.37 -25.97 39.43
C GLU A 38 -14.86 -27.07 40.40
N ARG A 39 -15.91 -27.81 40.03
CA ARG A 39 -16.38 -29.01 40.73
C ARG A 39 -15.30 -30.10 40.81
N THR A 40 -14.69 -30.49 39.69
CA THR A 40 -13.60 -31.49 39.72
C THR A 40 -12.34 -31.02 40.45
N ALA A 41 -12.12 -29.70 40.59
CA ALA A 41 -11.03 -29.16 41.38
C ALA A 41 -11.34 -29.20 42.89
N LEU A 42 -12.60 -28.95 43.27
CA LEU A 42 -13.09 -29.13 44.64
C LEU A 42 -13.02 -30.61 45.06
N ASP A 43 -13.49 -31.52 44.20
CA ASP A 43 -13.49 -32.97 44.45
C ASP A 43 -12.08 -33.60 44.45
N ARG A 44 -11.03 -32.85 44.05
CA ARG A 44 -9.61 -33.24 44.16
C ARG A 44 -8.89 -32.71 45.40
N ARG A 45 -9.47 -31.76 46.14
CA ARG A 45 -8.92 -31.29 47.42
C ARG A 45 -9.33 -32.28 48.52
N GLY A 46 -8.40 -32.66 49.39
CA GLY A 46 -8.56 -33.76 50.34
C GLY A 46 -9.70 -33.57 51.36
N ASP A 47 -10.09 -32.32 51.62
CA ASP A 47 -11.10 -31.93 52.62
C ASP A 47 -12.56 -32.16 52.15
N ALA A 48 -12.80 -33.28 51.44
CA ALA A 48 -14.05 -33.58 50.73
C ALA A 48 -15.29 -33.73 51.62
N HIS A 49 -15.13 -33.65 52.95
CA HIS A 49 -16.15 -33.86 53.98
C HIS A 49 -16.29 -32.68 54.98
N GLY A 50 -15.63 -31.54 54.76
CA GLY A 50 -15.89 -30.33 55.53
C GLY A 50 -17.27 -29.71 55.22
N ASP A 51 -17.88 -29.04 56.19
CA ASP A 51 -19.18 -28.35 55.99
C ASP A 51 -19.09 -27.25 54.92
N GLU A 52 -18.00 -26.47 54.89
CA GLU A 52 -17.80 -25.44 53.85
C GLU A 52 -17.71 -26.07 52.45
N ALA A 53 -16.93 -27.14 52.29
CA ALA A 53 -16.83 -27.88 51.03
C ALA A 53 -18.18 -28.46 50.59
N THR A 54 -18.99 -28.93 51.54
CA THR A 54 -20.34 -29.46 51.30
C THR A 54 -21.32 -28.35 50.89
N GLY A 55 -21.27 -27.18 51.53
CA GLY A 55 -22.03 -26.00 51.13
C GLY A 55 -21.63 -25.50 49.73
N ARG A 56 -20.32 -25.45 49.45
CA ARG A 56 -19.76 -25.03 48.16
C ARG A 56 -20.12 -26.00 47.03
N ARG A 57 -20.14 -27.32 47.28
CA ARG A 57 -20.63 -28.33 46.33
C ARG A 57 -22.11 -28.12 46.00
N LYS A 58 -22.99 -27.91 47.00
CA LYS A 58 -24.42 -27.60 46.79
C LYS A 58 -24.64 -26.30 46.01
N ALA A 59 -23.82 -25.27 46.25
CA ALA A 59 -23.87 -24.02 45.50
C ALA A 59 -23.49 -24.22 44.02
N LEU A 60 -22.44 -24.99 43.74
CA LEU A 60 -22.05 -25.37 42.36
C LEU A 60 -23.13 -26.20 41.68
N GLU A 61 -23.72 -27.20 42.35
CA GLU A 61 -24.82 -28.01 41.80
C GLU A 61 -26.08 -27.19 41.47
N LYS A 62 -26.47 -26.26 42.35
CA LYS A 62 -27.55 -25.29 42.07
C LYS A 62 -27.23 -24.46 40.84
N ARG A 63 -26.00 -23.93 40.75
CA ARG A 63 -25.57 -23.08 39.63
C ARG A 63 -25.41 -23.86 38.32
N GLU A 64 -25.06 -25.15 38.37
CA GLU A 64 -25.06 -26.06 37.23
C GLU A 64 -26.48 -26.22 36.67
N LYS A 65 -27.47 -26.40 37.55
CA LYS A 65 -28.89 -26.50 37.17
C LYS A 65 -29.43 -25.19 36.56
N GLU A 66 -29.07 -24.04 37.13
CA GLU A 66 -29.41 -22.72 36.58
C GLU A 66 -28.81 -22.50 35.18
N LEU A 67 -27.53 -22.82 34.99
CA LEU A 67 -26.84 -22.67 33.70
C LEU A 67 -27.36 -23.66 32.64
N ARG A 68 -27.69 -24.90 33.00
CA ARG A 68 -28.32 -25.87 32.08
C ARG A 68 -29.67 -25.35 31.58
N ALA A 69 -30.56 -24.90 32.47
CA ALA A 69 -31.85 -24.31 32.08
C ALA A 69 -31.69 -23.04 31.23
N THR A 70 -30.65 -22.24 31.50
CA THR A 70 -30.29 -21.07 30.68
C THR A 70 -29.84 -21.49 29.28
N LEU A 71 -29.01 -22.53 29.15
CA LEU A 71 -28.53 -23.06 27.87
C LEU A 71 -29.67 -23.59 27.01
N ASP A 72 -30.61 -24.33 27.61
CA ASP A 72 -31.74 -24.91 26.86
C ASP A 72 -32.67 -23.81 26.35
N SER A 73 -32.99 -22.79 27.16
CA SER A 73 -33.75 -21.61 26.71
C SER A 73 -33.02 -20.79 25.64
N ALA A 74 -31.69 -20.65 25.74
CA ALA A 74 -30.87 -19.99 24.73
C ALA A 74 -30.88 -20.76 23.39
N ARG A 75 -30.84 -22.10 23.43
CA ARG A 75 -30.94 -22.98 22.24
C ARG A 75 -32.32 -22.93 21.60
N GLU A 76 -33.40 -22.89 22.39
CA GLU A 76 -34.75 -22.71 21.87
C GLU A 76 -34.91 -21.35 21.17
N ARG A 77 -34.41 -20.28 21.80
CA ARG A 77 -34.37 -18.93 21.21
C ARG A 77 -33.56 -18.91 19.91
N GLN A 78 -32.38 -19.55 19.89
CA GLN A 78 -31.55 -19.65 18.70
C GLN A 78 -32.31 -20.34 17.55
N ARG A 79 -32.90 -21.52 17.80
CA ARG A 79 -33.67 -22.28 16.79
C ARG A 79 -34.87 -21.49 16.24
N ALA A 80 -35.55 -20.72 17.07
CA ALA A 80 -36.64 -19.85 16.63
C ALA A 80 -36.14 -18.72 15.71
N LEU A 81 -35.00 -18.11 16.04
CA LEU A 81 -34.37 -17.06 15.23
C LEU A 81 -33.75 -17.61 13.93
N ASP A 82 -33.16 -18.81 13.95
CA ASP A 82 -32.71 -19.55 12.77
C ASP A 82 -33.88 -19.76 11.78
N SER A 83 -35.03 -20.20 12.28
CA SER A 83 -36.24 -20.40 11.46
C SER A 83 -36.80 -19.08 10.90
N ALA A 84 -36.81 -18.01 11.70
CA ALA A 84 -37.29 -16.69 11.26
C ALA A 84 -36.36 -16.07 10.20
N ALA A 85 -35.03 -16.18 10.39
CA ALA A 85 -34.05 -15.74 9.41
C ALA A 85 -34.12 -16.56 8.10
N LEU A 86 -34.50 -17.84 8.17
CA LEU A 86 -34.69 -18.69 7.00
C LEU A 86 -35.93 -18.30 6.17
N ASP A 87 -37.07 -18.01 6.80
CA ASP A 87 -38.26 -17.47 6.10
C ASP A 87 -37.96 -16.15 5.40
N LEU A 88 -37.37 -15.19 6.13
CA LEU A 88 -36.99 -13.88 5.58
C LEU A 88 -35.98 -14.01 4.43
N SER A 89 -35.04 -14.95 4.53
CA SER A 89 -34.10 -15.27 3.44
C SER A 89 -34.83 -15.84 2.21
N GLY A 90 -35.79 -16.74 2.42
CA GLY A 90 -36.65 -17.29 1.36
C GLY A 90 -37.49 -16.22 0.66
N ARG A 91 -38.07 -15.28 1.42
CA ARG A 91 -38.79 -14.10 0.89
C ARG A 91 -37.87 -13.15 0.13
N PHE A 92 -36.66 -12.90 0.64
CA PHE A 92 -35.68 -12.04 -0.01
C PHE A 92 -35.09 -12.65 -1.30
N ALA A 93 -35.08 -13.99 -1.41
CA ALA A 93 -34.51 -14.73 -2.55
C ALA A 93 -35.15 -14.42 -3.93
N ALA A 94 -36.27 -13.69 -3.98
CA ALA A 94 -36.83 -13.12 -5.21
C ALA A 94 -35.99 -11.95 -5.79
N PHE A 95 -35.27 -11.23 -4.94
CA PHE A 95 -34.49 -10.03 -5.33
C PHE A 95 -33.01 -10.32 -5.58
N THR A 96 -32.50 -11.49 -5.17
CA THR A 96 -31.06 -11.81 -5.15
C THR A 96 -30.48 -12.32 -6.48
N ASP A 97 -31.12 -12.11 -7.63
CA ASP A 97 -30.48 -12.30 -8.95
C ASP A 97 -29.58 -11.08 -9.23
N PRO A 98 -28.23 -11.16 -9.13
CA PRO A 98 -27.38 -9.97 -9.18
C PRO A 98 -27.45 -9.26 -10.54
N ARG A 99 -27.81 -9.96 -11.62
CA ARG A 99 -28.02 -9.38 -12.96
C ARG A 99 -29.17 -8.37 -13.02
N LYS A 100 -30.07 -8.41 -12.03
CA LYS A 100 -31.23 -7.50 -11.87
C LYS A 100 -31.15 -6.70 -10.58
N GLY A 101 -30.53 -7.25 -9.53
CA GLY A 101 -30.36 -6.63 -8.23
C GLY A 101 -29.41 -5.45 -8.25
N ILE A 102 -28.31 -5.53 -9.03
CA ILE A 102 -27.27 -4.48 -9.09
C ILE A 102 -27.83 -3.11 -9.52
N ASN A 103 -28.88 -3.08 -10.34
CA ASN A 103 -29.57 -1.85 -10.76
C ASN A 103 -30.37 -1.14 -9.63
N ARG A 104 -30.27 -1.60 -8.38
CA ARG A 104 -30.81 -0.96 -7.17
C ARG A 104 -29.72 -0.34 -6.29
N LEU A 105 -28.44 -0.50 -6.66
CA LEU A 105 -27.31 0.08 -5.95
C LEU A 105 -27.02 1.48 -6.51
N ASP A 106 -26.55 2.38 -5.65
CA ASP A 106 -26.13 3.75 -6.01
C ASP A 106 -24.83 3.71 -6.83
N ASP A 107 -24.82 4.29 -8.04
CA ASP A 107 -23.63 4.33 -8.89
C ASP A 107 -22.62 5.41 -8.48
N ASP A 108 -22.96 6.25 -7.49
CA ASP A 108 -22.02 7.15 -6.81
C ASP A 108 -21.24 6.45 -5.66
N THR A 109 -21.45 5.14 -5.42
CA THR A 109 -20.77 4.34 -4.38
C THR A 109 -20.04 3.11 -4.98
N PRO A 110 -18.76 2.85 -4.65
CA PRO A 110 -18.00 1.74 -5.24
C PRO A 110 -18.40 0.36 -4.70
N LEU A 111 -18.08 -0.69 -5.47
CA LEU A 111 -18.29 -2.10 -5.16
C LEU A 111 -16.94 -2.82 -5.04
N LEU A 112 -16.60 -3.27 -3.83
CA LEU A 112 -15.42 -4.11 -3.57
C LEU A 112 -15.75 -5.55 -3.97
N LEU A 113 -15.04 -6.06 -4.98
CA LEU A 113 -15.08 -7.48 -5.35
C LEU A 113 -13.89 -8.20 -4.73
N MET A 114 -14.13 -9.07 -3.75
CA MET A 114 -13.11 -9.91 -3.10
C MET A 114 -12.93 -11.25 -3.85
N PRO A 115 -11.71 -11.83 -3.87
CA PRO A 115 -11.42 -13.04 -4.64
C PRO A 115 -12.07 -14.30 -4.04
N LEU A 116 -12.35 -15.27 -4.89
CA LEU A 116 -12.89 -16.59 -4.54
C LEU A 116 -12.07 -17.68 -5.25
N ARG A 117 -12.09 -18.91 -4.71
CA ARG A 117 -11.43 -20.07 -5.33
C ARG A 117 -12.48 -20.96 -6.02
N LEU A 118 -12.14 -21.56 -7.17
CA LEU A 118 -13.05 -22.39 -7.97
C LEU A 118 -12.51 -23.82 -8.15
N GLU A 119 -13.32 -24.81 -7.80
CA GLU A 119 -13.18 -26.19 -8.28
C GLU A 119 -14.18 -26.44 -9.42
N THR A 120 -13.74 -27.15 -10.46
CA THR A 120 -14.61 -27.49 -11.59
C THR A 120 -14.43 -28.93 -12.05
N ARG A 121 -15.52 -29.57 -12.49
CA ARG A 121 -15.52 -30.96 -12.96
C ARG A 121 -16.59 -31.23 -14.00
N PHE A 122 -16.17 -31.63 -15.20
CA PHE A 122 -17.06 -32.19 -16.22
C PHE A 122 -17.61 -33.54 -15.73
N LYS A 123 -18.92 -33.73 -15.84
CA LYS A 123 -19.67 -34.88 -15.33
C LYS A 123 -20.79 -35.24 -16.31
N ARG A 124 -20.98 -36.53 -16.55
CA ARG A 124 -22.22 -37.02 -17.17
C ARG A 124 -23.19 -37.42 -16.06
N SER A 125 -24.29 -36.69 -15.96
CA SER A 125 -25.34 -36.82 -14.96
C SER A 125 -26.47 -37.70 -15.50
N ALA A 126 -26.89 -38.69 -14.73
CA ALA A 126 -27.97 -39.60 -15.08
C ALA A 126 -28.98 -39.64 -13.93
N THR A 127 -29.88 -38.65 -13.89
CA THR A 127 -31.00 -38.64 -12.94
C THR A 127 -31.91 -39.84 -13.22
N PRO A 128 -32.37 -40.60 -12.21
CA PRO A 128 -33.28 -41.72 -12.43
C PRO A 128 -34.51 -41.31 -13.26
N GLY A 129 -34.76 -42.03 -14.36
CA GLY A 129 -35.85 -41.73 -15.30
C GLY A 129 -35.55 -40.63 -16.35
N ALA A 130 -34.39 -39.98 -16.33
CA ALA A 130 -34.00 -38.98 -17.32
C ALA A 130 -32.89 -39.47 -18.26
N ALA A 131 -32.88 -38.98 -19.50
CA ALA A 131 -31.78 -39.21 -20.43
C ALA A 131 -30.48 -38.56 -19.90
N PRO A 132 -29.32 -39.23 -19.98
CA PRO A 132 -28.09 -38.75 -19.36
C PRO A 132 -27.52 -37.51 -20.06
N ARG A 133 -27.33 -36.44 -19.29
CA ARG A 133 -26.86 -35.11 -19.75
C ARG A 133 -25.43 -34.85 -19.31
N ASP A 134 -24.69 -34.10 -20.11
CA ASP A 134 -23.37 -33.62 -19.72
C ASP A 134 -23.50 -32.27 -18.98
N GLU A 135 -22.78 -32.14 -17.87
CA GLU A 135 -22.82 -31.03 -16.94
C GLU A 135 -21.40 -30.60 -16.55
N LEU A 136 -21.18 -29.30 -16.37
CA LEU A 136 -20.03 -28.78 -15.63
C LEU A 136 -20.48 -28.51 -14.19
N TRP A 137 -19.92 -29.27 -13.25
CA TRP A 137 -20.08 -29.02 -11.82
C TRP A 137 -19.05 -27.97 -11.41
N VAL A 138 -19.52 -26.86 -10.83
CA VAL A 138 -18.68 -25.75 -10.34
C VAL A 138 -18.91 -25.61 -8.85
N ARG A 139 -17.85 -25.62 -8.04
CA ARG A 139 -17.89 -25.32 -6.61
C ARG A 139 -17.07 -24.07 -6.34
N VAL A 140 -17.64 -23.16 -5.56
CA VAL A 140 -17.04 -21.91 -5.09
C VAL A 140 -16.56 -22.11 -3.66
N PHE A 141 -15.38 -21.57 -3.34
CA PHE A 141 -14.88 -21.46 -1.97
C PHE A 141 -14.56 -20.00 -1.64
N PRO A 142 -14.80 -19.56 -0.40
CA PRO A 142 -14.20 -18.33 0.10
C PRO A 142 -12.68 -18.43 0.07
N ASP A 143 -12.01 -17.34 -0.31
CA ASP A 143 -10.57 -17.16 -0.06
C ASP A 143 -10.34 -16.70 1.40
N ASP A 144 -9.09 -16.70 1.85
CA ASP A 144 -8.73 -16.55 3.28
C ASP A 144 -9.20 -15.18 3.85
N CYS A 145 -9.28 -14.15 3.01
CA CYS A 145 -9.78 -12.82 3.36
C CYS A 145 -11.27 -12.76 3.78
N TRP A 146 -12.10 -13.75 3.43
CA TRP A 146 -13.52 -13.83 3.83
C TRP A 146 -13.75 -14.50 5.19
N ILE A 147 -12.71 -15.15 5.74
CA ILE A 147 -12.86 -16.09 6.86
C ILE A 147 -12.70 -15.34 8.18
N ASP A 148 -13.82 -15.14 8.88
CA ASP A 148 -13.84 -14.71 10.27
C ASP A 148 -13.54 -15.91 11.17
N SER A 149 -12.31 -15.97 11.68
CA SER A 149 -11.88 -16.93 12.72
C SER A 149 -11.50 -16.24 14.03
N PHE A 150 -11.97 -15.01 14.25
CA PHE A 150 -11.63 -14.25 15.45
C PHE A 150 -12.53 -14.68 16.63
N ASP A 151 -11.92 -14.80 17.81
CA ASP A 151 -12.59 -15.25 19.02
C ASP A 151 -12.35 -14.20 20.13
N PRO A 152 -13.33 -13.31 20.41
CA PRO A 152 -13.13 -12.15 21.29
C PRO A 152 -12.91 -12.52 22.75
N ILE A 153 -13.37 -13.70 23.18
CA ILE A 153 -13.26 -14.15 24.58
C ILE A 153 -11.81 -14.46 24.90
N LEU A 154 -11.32 -13.97 26.04
CA LEU A 154 -9.95 -14.22 26.52
C LEU A 154 -9.87 -15.58 27.24
N THR A 155 -8.75 -16.27 27.10
CA THR A 155 -8.44 -17.45 27.90
C THR A 155 -7.99 -17.07 29.32
N GLU A 156 -8.11 -17.99 30.28
CA GLU A 156 -7.51 -17.85 31.62
C GLU A 156 -5.99 -17.57 31.55
N GLY A 157 -5.29 -18.14 30.56
CA GLY A 157 -3.86 -17.89 30.33
C GLY A 157 -3.57 -16.50 29.77
N GLU A 158 -4.38 -16.03 28.82
CA GLU A 158 -4.29 -14.66 28.29
C GLU A 158 -4.55 -13.61 29.38
N VAL A 159 -5.55 -13.82 30.24
CA VAL A 159 -5.83 -12.94 31.38
C VAL A 159 -4.69 -12.97 32.41
N ALA A 160 -4.09 -14.13 32.68
CA ALA A 160 -2.91 -14.19 33.55
C ALA A 160 -1.70 -13.43 32.97
N SER A 161 -1.48 -13.53 31.65
CA SER A 161 -0.46 -12.73 30.95
C SER A 161 -0.80 -11.23 30.95
N ALA A 162 -2.07 -10.86 30.76
CA ALA A 162 -2.52 -9.46 30.81
C ALA A 162 -2.33 -8.85 32.19
N ALA A 163 -2.68 -9.57 33.25
CA ALA A 163 -2.44 -9.17 34.64
C ALA A 163 -0.93 -9.05 34.94
N ALA A 164 -0.06 -9.85 34.32
CA ALA A 164 1.39 -9.68 34.42
C ALA A 164 1.89 -8.43 33.68
N TYR A 165 1.42 -8.20 32.45
CA TYR A 165 1.72 -7.01 31.65
C TYR A 165 1.34 -5.73 32.40
N TRP A 166 0.10 -5.61 32.90
CA TRP A 166 -0.34 -4.39 33.60
C TRP A 166 0.38 -4.15 34.93
N ARG A 167 0.77 -5.21 35.67
CA ARG A 167 1.63 -5.07 36.85
C ARG A 167 3.01 -4.51 36.48
N ALA A 168 3.64 -5.05 35.43
CA ALA A 168 4.91 -4.51 34.93
C ALA A 168 4.77 -3.04 34.45
N LEU A 169 3.64 -2.71 33.80
CA LEU A 169 3.32 -1.37 33.31
C LEU A 169 3.03 -0.36 34.44
N TRP A 170 2.59 -0.81 35.62
CA TRP A 170 2.53 0.03 36.83
C TRP A 170 3.89 0.12 37.53
N ALA A 171 4.70 -0.94 37.52
CA ALA A 171 6.03 -0.97 38.11
C ALA A 171 7.05 -0.09 37.36
N SER A 172 6.90 0.05 36.03
CA SER A 172 7.76 0.90 35.21
C SER A 172 7.63 2.39 35.53
N GLY A 173 6.44 2.85 35.92
CA GLY A 173 6.12 4.26 36.10
C GLY A 173 6.13 5.07 34.79
N GLY A 174 5.91 4.44 33.63
CA GLY A 174 5.96 5.11 32.33
C GLY A 174 7.35 5.15 31.67
N ASP A 175 8.33 4.40 32.20
CA ASP A 175 9.61 4.18 31.53
C ASP A 175 9.41 3.46 30.18
N PRO A 176 9.80 4.06 29.03
CA PRO A 176 9.54 3.46 27.71
C PRO A 176 10.28 2.15 27.44
N ALA A 177 11.42 1.89 28.08
CA ALA A 177 12.19 0.66 27.88
C ALA A 177 11.57 -0.50 28.68
N LEU A 178 11.10 -0.23 29.91
CA LEU A 178 10.36 -1.20 30.72
C LEU A 178 8.96 -1.48 30.14
N ASP A 179 8.26 -0.48 29.60
CA ASP A 179 6.97 -0.66 28.91
C ASP A 179 7.13 -1.55 27.67
N ARG A 180 8.19 -1.31 26.89
CA ARG A 180 8.58 -2.12 25.72
C ARG A 180 8.94 -3.56 26.12
N ALA A 181 9.71 -3.76 27.19
CA ALA A 181 10.03 -5.10 27.70
C ALA A 181 8.80 -5.88 28.20
N ALA A 182 7.87 -5.20 28.89
CA ALA A 182 6.59 -5.77 29.32
C ALA A 182 5.73 -6.19 28.12
N TRP A 183 5.65 -5.35 27.09
CA TRP A 183 4.95 -5.66 25.85
C TRP A 183 5.58 -6.84 25.10
N THR A 184 6.90 -6.82 24.87
CA THR A 184 7.61 -7.88 24.15
C THR A 184 7.42 -9.24 24.83
N THR A 185 7.34 -9.28 26.16
CA THR A 185 7.00 -10.49 26.94
C THR A 185 5.59 -11.02 26.61
N LEU A 186 4.59 -10.14 26.50
CA LEU A 186 3.21 -10.50 26.14
C LEU A 186 3.08 -10.90 24.66
N ALA A 187 3.69 -10.12 23.77
CA ALA A 187 3.67 -10.33 22.32
C ALA A 187 4.38 -11.63 21.91
N THR A 188 5.50 -11.98 22.54
CA THR A 188 6.20 -13.27 22.30
C THR A 188 5.33 -14.47 22.70
N GLY A 189 4.49 -14.34 23.73
CA GLY A 189 3.63 -15.42 24.21
C GLY A 189 2.39 -15.69 23.34
N HIS A 190 1.78 -14.65 22.77
CA HIS A 190 0.46 -14.74 22.10
C HIS A 190 0.46 -14.27 20.64
N GLY A 191 1.55 -13.67 20.15
CA GLY A 191 1.62 -12.89 18.91
C GLY A 191 1.18 -11.44 19.12
N ALA A 192 1.91 -10.47 18.56
CA ALA A 192 1.68 -9.04 18.85
C ALA A 192 0.25 -8.55 18.54
N ASN A 193 -0.30 -9.01 17.40
CA ASN A 193 -1.69 -8.74 16.98
C ASN A 193 -2.74 -9.19 18.01
N ARG A 194 -2.53 -10.34 18.67
CA ARG A 194 -3.42 -10.83 19.73
C ARG A 194 -3.12 -10.18 21.08
N ALA A 195 -1.85 -9.87 21.37
CA ALA A 195 -1.47 -9.07 22.54
C ALA A 195 -2.18 -7.70 22.57
N ALA A 196 -2.29 -7.02 21.42
CA ALA A 196 -3.05 -5.77 21.30
C ALA A 196 -4.53 -5.93 21.70
N TRP A 197 -5.16 -7.06 21.36
CA TRP A 197 -6.53 -7.36 21.79
C TRP A 197 -6.62 -7.65 23.29
N ILE A 198 -5.68 -8.44 23.81
CA ILE A 198 -5.62 -8.81 25.24
C ILE A 198 -5.49 -7.56 26.12
N VAL A 199 -4.56 -6.66 25.79
CA VAL A 199 -4.37 -5.38 26.49
C VAL A 199 -5.64 -4.54 26.41
N ARG A 200 -6.19 -4.33 25.21
CA ARG A 200 -7.42 -3.53 24.98
C ARG A 200 -8.64 -4.08 25.72
N SER A 201 -8.77 -5.39 25.86
CA SER A 201 -9.95 -6.06 26.43
C SER A 201 -9.88 -6.25 27.94
N TYR A 202 -8.68 -6.17 28.52
CA TYR A 202 -8.43 -6.35 29.96
C TYR A 202 -7.81 -5.08 30.57
N GLN A 203 -8.30 -3.91 30.17
CA GLN A 203 -7.76 -2.61 30.58
C GLN A 203 -8.12 -2.29 32.05
N PRO A 204 -7.17 -1.82 32.89
CA PRO A 204 -7.43 -1.43 34.27
C PRO A 204 -8.45 -0.29 34.38
N THR A 205 -9.34 -0.36 35.36
CA THR A 205 -10.40 0.64 35.53
C THR A 205 -9.86 1.99 36.01
N ASN A 206 -8.67 2.00 36.63
CA ASN A 206 -7.99 3.20 37.12
C ASN A 206 -6.74 3.56 36.29
N LEU A 207 -6.74 3.37 34.96
CA LEU A 207 -5.59 3.72 34.10
C LEU A 207 -5.15 5.21 34.21
N ALA A 208 -6.05 6.12 34.58
CA ALA A 208 -5.70 7.53 34.83
C ALA A 208 -4.86 7.74 36.11
N GLU A 209 -4.79 6.74 37.00
CA GLU A 209 -3.98 6.72 38.22
C GLU A 209 -2.63 6.00 38.01
N ARG A 210 -2.27 5.68 36.75
CA ARG A 210 -0.98 5.05 36.42
C ARG A 210 0.18 5.90 36.99
N PRO A 211 1.13 5.31 37.73
CA PRO A 211 2.26 6.06 38.28
C PRO A 211 3.13 6.68 37.17
N VAL A 212 3.69 7.85 37.48
CA VAL A 212 4.70 8.53 36.67
C VAL A 212 6.00 8.57 37.46
N ARG A 213 7.06 8.00 36.88
CA ARG A 213 8.44 8.06 37.34
C ARG A 213 8.95 9.49 37.18
N LEU A 214 9.36 10.12 38.28
CA LEU A 214 9.92 11.47 38.30
C LEU A 214 11.45 11.41 38.33
N ASP A 215 11.99 10.49 39.13
CA ASP A 215 13.43 10.20 39.21
C ASP A 215 13.72 8.77 38.75
N ALA A 216 14.89 8.57 38.15
CA ALA A 216 15.32 7.24 37.69
C ALA A 216 15.37 6.22 38.85
N SER A 217 15.54 6.68 40.09
CA SER A 217 15.59 5.88 41.30
C SER A 217 14.25 5.47 41.89
N ASP A 218 13.11 5.97 41.40
CA ASP A 218 11.78 5.64 41.95
C ASP A 218 11.48 4.13 41.90
N VAL A 219 10.90 3.58 42.97
CA VAL A 219 10.48 2.17 43.01
C VAL A 219 8.97 2.09 43.25
N PHE A 220 8.26 1.57 42.26
CA PHE A 220 6.82 1.32 42.32
C PHE A 220 6.56 -0.15 42.67
N LEU A 221 5.78 -0.38 43.72
CA LEU A 221 5.42 -1.70 44.24
C LEU A 221 3.93 -2.01 44.01
N PRO A 222 3.49 -2.32 42.77
CA PRO A 222 2.07 -2.49 42.47
C PRO A 222 1.41 -3.66 43.19
N ILE A 223 0.33 -3.31 43.89
CA ILE A 223 -0.65 -4.22 44.48
C ILE A 223 -1.83 -4.34 43.49
N THR A 224 -2.23 -5.56 43.19
CA THR A 224 -3.41 -5.84 42.35
C THR A 224 -4.66 -5.94 43.23
N LEU A 225 -5.74 -5.28 42.82
CA LEU A 225 -7.03 -5.28 43.51
C LEU A 225 -8.17 -5.67 42.54
N ASP A 226 -9.09 -6.51 43.00
CA ASP A 226 -10.35 -6.80 42.31
C ASP A 226 -11.43 -5.72 42.57
N SER A 227 -11.25 -4.92 43.63
CA SER A 227 -12.15 -3.83 44.05
C SER A 227 -11.39 -2.79 44.88
N ALA A 228 -11.81 -1.51 44.81
CA ALA A 228 -11.15 -0.44 45.56
C ALA A 228 -11.28 -0.63 47.08
N LEU A 229 -10.17 -0.48 47.81
CA LEU A 229 -10.12 -0.43 49.26
C LEU A 229 -10.65 0.91 49.80
N ALA A 230 -11.03 0.96 51.08
CA ALA A 230 -11.36 2.24 51.71
C ALA A 230 -10.11 3.16 51.76
N PRO A 231 -10.23 4.49 51.56
CA PRO A 231 -9.06 5.37 51.48
C PRO A 231 -8.10 5.31 52.68
N GLY A 232 -8.63 5.09 53.89
CA GLY A 232 -7.83 4.88 55.09
C GLY A 232 -7.05 3.55 55.08
N GLU A 233 -7.70 2.45 54.68
CA GLU A 233 -7.05 1.14 54.52
C GLU A 233 -5.94 1.20 53.45
N ALA A 234 -6.24 1.80 52.29
CA ALA A 234 -5.28 1.96 51.20
C ALA A 234 -4.05 2.76 51.63
N THR A 235 -4.24 3.85 52.36
CA THR A 235 -3.14 4.69 52.88
C THR A 235 -2.28 3.91 53.90
N ALA A 236 -2.90 3.21 54.85
CA ALA A 236 -2.19 2.44 55.86
C ALA A 236 -1.44 1.24 55.27
N LEU A 237 -2.05 0.53 54.31
CA LEU A 237 -1.46 -0.62 53.62
C LEU A 237 -0.28 -0.21 52.72
N ALA A 238 -0.37 0.95 52.04
CA ALA A 238 0.73 1.51 51.27
C ALA A 238 1.92 1.89 52.18
N ALA A 239 1.65 2.51 53.34
CA ALA A 239 2.68 2.83 54.33
C ALA A 239 3.36 1.56 54.90
N PHE A 240 2.58 0.51 55.20
CA PHE A 240 3.09 -0.78 55.65
C PHE A 240 4.05 -1.41 54.64
N TRP A 241 3.63 -1.59 53.38
CA TRP A 241 4.47 -2.26 52.38
C TRP A 241 5.72 -1.45 52.00
N ARG A 242 5.65 -0.10 52.03
CA ARG A 242 6.84 0.75 51.93
C ARG A 242 7.83 0.46 53.06
N ALA A 243 7.37 0.39 54.31
CA ALA A 243 8.23 0.11 55.45
C ALA A 243 8.85 -1.31 55.38
N VAL A 244 8.09 -2.32 54.94
CA VAL A 244 8.58 -3.69 54.74
C VAL A 244 9.66 -3.76 53.66
N TRP A 245 9.52 -3.03 52.55
CA TRP A 245 10.56 -3.00 51.50
C TRP A 245 11.85 -2.32 51.96
N VAL A 246 11.74 -1.21 52.70
CA VAL A 246 12.91 -0.51 53.28
C VAL A 246 13.61 -1.36 54.33
N ALA A 247 12.85 -2.08 55.17
CA ALA A 247 13.37 -2.97 56.21
C ALA A 247 14.24 -4.13 55.68
N ALA A 248 14.11 -4.50 54.39
CA ALA A 248 14.96 -5.46 53.68
C ALA A 248 15.13 -6.85 54.35
N GLY A 249 14.23 -7.23 55.25
CA GLY A 249 14.27 -8.48 56.02
C GLY A 249 14.59 -8.33 57.51
N ASP A 250 14.82 -7.11 58.04
CA ASP A 250 14.89 -6.89 59.49
C ASP A 250 13.53 -7.16 60.14
N ALA A 251 13.46 -8.22 60.94
CA ALA A 251 12.28 -8.61 61.72
C ALA A 251 11.85 -7.52 62.72
N THR A 252 12.77 -6.66 63.17
CA THR A 252 12.49 -5.57 64.12
C THR A 252 11.66 -4.48 63.44
N ALA A 253 12.15 -3.94 62.32
CA ALA A 253 11.45 -2.94 61.53
C ALA A 253 10.13 -3.47 60.93
N VAL A 254 10.09 -4.73 60.48
CA VAL A 254 8.84 -5.38 60.03
C VAL A 254 7.83 -5.51 61.18
N GLY A 255 8.28 -5.81 62.40
CA GLY A 255 7.42 -5.79 63.60
C GLY A 255 6.81 -4.42 63.88
N VAL A 256 7.62 -3.35 63.80
CA VAL A 256 7.15 -1.96 63.96
C VAL A 256 6.14 -1.57 62.87
N ALA A 257 6.40 -1.93 61.61
CA ALA A 257 5.48 -1.70 60.51
C ALA A 257 4.15 -2.43 60.74
N THR A 258 4.19 -3.69 61.19
CA THR A 258 3.01 -4.50 61.48
C THR A 258 2.16 -3.85 62.58
N THR A 259 2.73 -3.53 63.74
CA THR A 259 2.04 -2.82 64.83
C THR A 259 1.40 -1.51 64.36
N THR A 260 2.06 -0.79 63.45
CA THR A 260 1.54 0.48 62.89
C THR A 260 0.29 0.25 62.02
N LEU A 261 0.24 -0.83 61.24
CA LEU A 261 -0.97 -1.21 60.49
C LEU A 261 -2.08 -1.73 61.42
N GLU A 262 -1.75 -2.54 62.41
CA GLU A 262 -2.72 -3.04 63.41
C GLU A 262 -3.40 -1.90 64.18
N LEU A 263 -2.68 -0.83 64.51
CA LEU A 263 -3.23 0.38 65.13
C LEU A 263 -4.14 1.19 64.18
N ALA A 264 -3.95 1.08 62.86
CA ALA A 264 -4.70 1.84 61.86
C ALA A 264 -6.01 1.16 61.41
N VAL A 265 -6.04 -0.18 61.33
CA VAL A 265 -7.22 -0.96 60.86
C VAL A 265 -7.73 -2.03 61.83
N GLY A 266 -7.02 -2.30 62.92
CA GLY A 266 -7.29 -3.40 63.85
C GLY A 266 -6.61 -4.71 63.45
N ALA A 267 -6.06 -5.44 64.42
CA ALA A 267 -5.14 -6.58 64.17
C ALA A 267 -5.70 -7.67 63.24
N ALA A 268 -6.96 -8.09 63.43
CA ALA A 268 -7.59 -9.08 62.56
C ALA A 268 -7.68 -8.61 61.09
N ARG A 269 -8.01 -7.33 60.89
CA ARG A 269 -8.12 -6.73 59.54
C ARG A 269 -6.75 -6.45 58.93
N ALA A 270 -5.74 -6.11 59.73
CA ALA A 270 -4.36 -6.01 59.28
C ALA A 270 -3.85 -7.35 58.74
N ALA A 271 -4.10 -8.45 59.46
CA ALA A 271 -3.76 -9.79 59.01
C ALA A 271 -4.44 -10.17 57.68
N GLU A 272 -5.74 -9.88 57.52
CA GLU A 272 -6.45 -10.04 56.24
C GLU A 272 -5.81 -9.23 55.11
N LEU A 273 -5.56 -7.93 55.33
CA LEU A 273 -5.01 -7.05 54.30
C LEU A 273 -3.60 -7.44 53.88
N ILE A 274 -2.73 -7.84 54.80
CA ILE A 274 -1.38 -8.33 54.51
C ILE A 274 -1.44 -9.63 53.70
N ALA A 275 -2.29 -10.58 54.10
CA ALA A 275 -2.39 -11.89 53.45
C ALA A 275 -3.00 -11.82 52.03
N ALA A 276 -3.92 -10.89 51.79
CA ALA A 276 -4.60 -10.75 50.50
C ALA A 276 -3.86 -9.86 49.49
N HIS A 277 -3.08 -8.87 49.93
CA HIS A 277 -2.63 -7.75 49.09
C HIS A 277 -1.10 -7.57 49.10
N VAL A 278 -0.35 -8.61 48.72
CA VAL A 278 1.11 -8.56 48.63
C VAL A 278 1.55 -7.86 47.33
N PRO A 279 2.50 -6.89 47.36
CA PRO A 279 3.06 -6.27 46.16
C PRO A 279 3.77 -7.29 45.27
N SER A 280 3.57 -7.16 43.97
CA SER A 280 3.96 -8.18 42.99
C SER A 280 5.46 -8.26 42.65
N ASN A 281 6.27 -7.38 43.23
CA ASN A 281 7.71 -7.20 43.04
C ASN A 281 8.41 -6.75 44.34
N LEU A 282 7.96 -7.24 45.50
CA LEU A 282 8.49 -6.88 46.82
C LEU A 282 9.99 -7.17 46.99
N ASP A 283 10.52 -8.11 46.21
CA ASP A 283 11.93 -8.51 46.13
C ASP A 283 12.80 -7.58 45.25
N ALA A 284 12.22 -6.58 44.59
CA ALA A 284 12.94 -5.62 43.76
C ALA A 284 14.14 -5.00 44.49
N ALA A 285 15.29 -4.99 43.81
CA ALA A 285 16.51 -4.34 44.29
C ALA A 285 16.39 -2.80 44.19
N PRO A 286 17.11 -2.04 45.03
CA PRO A 286 17.34 -0.62 44.77
C PRO A 286 18.16 -0.43 43.48
N PRO A 287 18.11 0.76 42.85
CA PRO A 287 18.96 1.12 41.72
C PRO A 287 20.46 1.01 42.05
N ASP A 288 21.29 0.72 41.04
CA ASP A 288 22.74 0.58 41.20
C ASP A 288 23.36 1.83 41.84
N GLY A 289 23.96 1.65 43.03
CA GLY A 289 24.64 2.70 43.78
C GLY A 289 23.78 3.53 44.74
N VAL A 290 22.49 3.20 44.91
CA VAL A 290 21.56 3.91 45.81
C VAL A 290 21.16 3.03 47.01
N SER A 291 21.10 3.59 48.23
CA SER A 291 20.61 2.85 49.41
C SER A 291 19.09 2.67 49.36
N ARG A 292 18.54 1.62 49.99
CA ARG A 292 17.08 1.47 50.15
C ARG A 292 16.44 2.62 50.94
N GLU A 293 17.23 3.34 51.73
CA GLU A 293 16.81 4.51 52.52
C GLU A 293 16.69 5.78 51.65
N ASP A 294 17.47 5.88 50.57
CA ASP A 294 17.51 7.04 49.65
C ASP A 294 16.50 6.91 48.48
N VAL A 295 15.73 5.81 48.43
CA VAL A 295 14.79 5.49 47.33
C VAL A 295 13.37 6.00 47.65
N THR A 296 12.78 6.72 46.69
CA THR A 296 11.35 7.03 46.68
C THR A 296 10.55 5.77 46.36
N VAL A 297 10.12 5.06 47.40
CA VAL A 297 9.22 3.91 47.28
C VAL A 297 7.76 4.36 47.30
N SER A 298 7.00 3.95 46.30
CA SER A 298 5.54 4.16 46.20
C SER A 298 4.83 2.82 46.00
N VAL A 299 3.63 2.68 46.58
CA VAL A 299 2.83 1.44 46.55
C VAL A 299 1.50 1.73 45.82
N PRO A 300 1.50 1.71 44.47
CA PRO A 300 0.30 2.03 43.70
C PRO A 300 -0.67 0.85 43.64
N PHE A 301 -1.96 1.16 43.56
CA PHE A 301 -3.02 0.17 43.42
C PHE A 301 -3.45 0.01 41.95
N LEU A 302 -3.52 -1.23 41.48
CA LEU A 302 -3.91 -1.60 40.12
C LEU A 302 -5.27 -2.30 40.18
N LEU A 303 -6.33 -1.63 39.71
CA LEU A 303 -7.68 -2.17 39.68
C LEU A 303 -7.95 -2.88 38.36
N LEU A 304 -8.03 -4.22 38.39
CA LEU A 304 -8.27 -5.05 37.20
C LEU A 304 -9.76 -5.41 37.06
N PRO A 305 -10.32 -5.39 35.84
CA PRO A 305 -11.72 -5.73 35.62
C PRO A 305 -11.97 -7.24 35.72
N SER A 306 -13.08 -7.65 36.34
CA SER A 306 -13.55 -9.04 36.22
C SER A 306 -14.14 -9.26 34.83
N VAL A 307 -13.53 -10.14 34.02
CA VAL A 307 -13.94 -10.45 32.64
C VAL A 307 -14.36 -11.91 32.50
N GLU A 308 -15.19 -12.19 31.49
CA GLU A 308 -15.54 -13.58 31.11
C GLU A 308 -14.33 -14.28 30.47
N THR A 309 -14.04 -15.50 30.91
CA THR A 309 -12.87 -16.28 30.47
C THR A 309 -13.22 -17.70 30.04
N LYS A 310 -12.44 -18.22 29.10
CA LYS A 310 -12.48 -19.63 28.62
C LYS A 310 -11.17 -20.36 28.95
N ARG A 311 -11.14 -21.69 28.81
CA ARG A 311 -9.89 -22.50 28.91
C ARG A 311 -9.32 -22.92 27.57
N GLU A 312 -10.18 -23.11 26.58
CA GLU A 312 -9.79 -23.53 25.23
C GLU A 312 -9.32 -22.31 24.44
N THR A 313 -8.15 -22.40 23.79
CA THR A 313 -7.65 -21.33 22.91
C THR A 313 -8.56 -21.08 21.69
N TRP A 314 -9.36 -22.07 21.32
CA TRP A 314 -10.30 -22.07 20.21
C TRP A 314 -11.69 -22.45 20.71
N SER A 315 -12.67 -21.54 20.63
CA SER A 315 -14.03 -21.77 21.14
C SER A 315 -15.16 -21.42 20.17
N GLN A 316 -14.86 -21.06 18.92
CA GLN A 316 -15.85 -20.77 17.88
C GLN A 316 -15.42 -21.32 16.52
N ALA A 317 -16.36 -21.89 15.74
CA ALA A 317 -16.09 -22.28 14.36
C ALA A 317 -15.78 -21.08 13.45
N PRO A 318 -14.74 -21.13 12.59
CA PRO A 318 -14.52 -20.15 11.55
C PRO A 318 -15.71 -20.03 10.58
N ARG A 319 -16.12 -18.81 10.25
CA ARG A 319 -17.33 -18.50 9.45
C ARG A 319 -17.05 -17.44 8.39
N ALA A 320 -17.71 -17.55 7.24
CA ALA A 320 -17.79 -16.48 6.26
C ALA A 320 -19.17 -15.80 6.37
N ARG A 321 -19.21 -14.57 6.91
CA ARG A 321 -20.47 -13.83 7.18
C ARG A 321 -20.90 -12.94 6.01
N ILE A 322 -19.94 -12.30 5.35
CA ILE A 322 -20.19 -11.18 4.43
C ILE A 322 -20.34 -11.60 2.95
N LEU A 323 -20.51 -12.90 2.67
CA LEU A 323 -20.57 -13.44 1.31
C LEU A 323 -21.70 -12.82 0.45
N PRO A 324 -21.56 -12.83 -0.90
CA PRO A 324 -22.65 -12.49 -1.82
C PRO A 324 -23.91 -13.33 -1.62
N ASP A 325 -25.08 -12.78 -1.93
CA ASP A 325 -26.35 -13.51 -1.76
C ASP A 325 -26.56 -14.64 -2.79
N ARG A 326 -25.97 -14.48 -3.99
CA ARG A 326 -25.94 -15.48 -5.07
C ARG A 326 -24.70 -15.31 -5.93
N PHE A 327 -24.28 -16.40 -6.55
CA PHE A 327 -23.30 -16.42 -7.63
C PHE A 327 -23.97 -16.60 -9.00
N VAL A 328 -23.32 -16.07 -10.04
CA VAL A 328 -23.65 -16.28 -11.44
C VAL A 328 -22.40 -16.78 -12.16
N PHE A 329 -22.51 -17.94 -12.77
CA PHE A 329 -21.56 -18.47 -13.74
C PHE A 329 -21.76 -17.77 -15.08
N VAL A 330 -20.66 -17.38 -15.74
CA VAL A 330 -20.64 -16.81 -17.10
C VAL A 330 -19.52 -17.49 -17.90
N GLY A 331 -19.89 -18.40 -18.80
CA GLY A 331 -18.95 -19.15 -19.64
C GLY A 331 -18.92 -18.64 -21.08
N TYR A 332 -17.75 -18.28 -21.58
CA TYR A 332 -17.51 -17.83 -22.96
C TYR A 332 -16.92 -19.00 -23.77
N GLU A 333 -17.57 -19.45 -24.86
CA GLU A 333 -16.99 -20.51 -25.70
C GLU A 333 -15.78 -20.02 -26.51
N ARG A 334 -15.70 -18.71 -26.76
CA ARG A 334 -14.61 -18.05 -27.48
C ARG A 334 -14.19 -16.76 -26.79
N GLU A 335 -12.97 -16.31 -27.05
CA GLU A 335 -12.50 -15.01 -26.59
C GLU A 335 -13.35 -13.90 -27.23
N ASN A 336 -13.99 -13.09 -26.38
CA ASN A 336 -15.00 -12.07 -26.76
C ASN A 336 -16.30 -12.63 -27.39
N ASP A 337 -16.75 -13.83 -26.99
CA ASP A 337 -18.10 -14.32 -27.29
C ASP A 337 -19.19 -13.33 -26.82
N PRO A 338 -20.05 -12.81 -27.71
CA PRO A 338 -21.07 -11.82 -27.35
C PRO A 338 -22.28 -12.43 -26.62
N THR A 339 -22.37 -13.75 -26.55
CA THR A 339 -23.52 -14.51 -26.04
C THR A 339 -23.10 -15.60 -25.04
N PRO A 340 -22.41 -15.25 -23.94
CA PRO A 340 -21.90 -16.23 -22.98
C PRO A 340 -23.03 -16.99 -22.27
N VAL A 341 -22.75 -18.24 -21.92
CA VAL A 341 -23.63 -19.12 -21.15
C VAL A 341 -23.73 -18.59 -19.72
N THR A 342 -24.89 -18.05 -19.33
CA THR A 342 -25.14 -17.58 -17.95
C THR A 342 -26.01 -18.55 -17.16
N VAL A 343 -25.57 -18.92 -15.95
CA VAL A 343 -26.34 -19.75 -14.99
C VAL A 343 -26.31 -19.09 -13.62
N VAL A 344 -27.47 -18.99 -12.97
CA VAL A 344 -27.60 -18.43 -11.62
C VAL A 344 -27.61 -19.57 -10.59
N GLY A 345 -26.81 -19.44 -9.54
CA GLY A 345 -26.74 -20.42 -8.45
C GLY A 345 -27.88 -20.33 -7.43
N GLY A 346 -27.83 -21.21 -6.43
CA GLY A 346 -28.70 -21.16 -5.25
C GLY A 346 -28.47 -19.89 -4.41
N ALA A 347 -29.35 -19.62 -3.46
CA ALA A 347 -29.10 -18.60 -2.44
C ALA A 347 -27.98 -19.08 -1.50
N VAL A 348 -27.02 -18.20 -1.21
CA VAL A 348 -25.86 -18.52 -0.36
C VAL A 348 -26.27 -18.53 1.11
N ALA A 349 -25.86 -19.56 1.85
CA ALA A 349 -26.05 -19.61 3.30
C ALA A 349 -25.18 -18.57 4.02
N SER A 350 -25.79 -17.79 4.92
CA SER A 350 -25.12 -16.72 5.68
C SER A 350 -25.48 -16.81 7.17
N PRO A 351 -24.54 -17.14 8.06
CA PRO A 351 -23.12 -17.34 7.82
C PRO A 351 -22.88 -18.72 7.18
N LEU A 352 -21.80 -18.85 6.41
CA LEU A 352 -21.31 -20.15 5.99
C LEU A 352 -20.24 -20.61 6.99
N GLN A 353 -20.39 -21.80 7.59
CA GLN A 353 -19.35 -22.39 8.41
C GLN A 353 -18.26 -23.00 7.50
N VAL A 354 -16.99 -22.64 7.75
CA VAL A 354 -15.85 -23.04 6.91
C VAL A 354 -14.81 -23.87 7.66
N GLY A 355 -14.93 -23.99 8.99
CA GLY A 355 -14.09 -24.85 9.83
C GLY A 355 -14.89 -25.57 10.93
N PRO A 356 -14.28 -26.52 11.67
CA PRO A 356 -14.96 -27.30 12.70
C PRO A 356 -15.42 -26.43 13.88
N ASP A 357 -16.44 -26.88 14.61
CA ASP A 357 -16.84 -26.26 15.88
C ASP A 357 -16.31 -27.08 17.08
N PRO A 358 -15.44 -26.53 17.94
CA PRO A 358 -14.92 -27.22 19.12
C PRO A 358 -15.92 -27.23 20.31
N THR A 359 -17.07 -26.56 20.17
CA THR A 359 -18.13 -26.49 21.20
C THR A 359 -19.38 -27.29 20.86
N ALA A 360 -19.48 -27.81 19.63
CA ALA A 360 -20.52 -28.75 19.24
C ALA A 360 -20.47 -30.06 20.06
N PRO A 361 -21.61 -30.74 20.29
CA PRO A 361 -21.65 -32.10 20.85
C PRO A 361 -20.76 -33.08 20.08
N GLU A 362 -20.26 -34.14 20.73
CA GLU A 362 -19.42 -35.17 20.06
C GLU A 362 -20.13 -35.85 18.87
N SER A 363 -21.46 -35.95 18.92
CA SER A 363 -22.33 -36.42 17.82
C SER A 363 -22.33 -35.50 16.58
N GLU A 364 -21.87 -34.27 16.73
CA GLU A 364 -21.83 -33.19 15.73
C GLU A 364 -20.38 -32.72 15.44
N GLN A 365 -19.37 -33.39 16.01
CA GLN A 365 -17.95 -33.16 15.69
C GLN A 365 -17.42 -34.11 14.59
N LEU A 366 -16.28 -33.73 14.00
CA LEU A 366 -15.49 -34.59 13.10
C LEU A 366 -15.03 -35.84 13.86
N ARG A 367 -15.48 -37.02 13.42
CA ARG A 367 -15.15 -38.32 14.02
C ARG A 367 -14.95 -39.36 12.94
N HIS A 368 -14.42 -40.53 13.31
CA HIS A 368 -14.46 -41.70 12.44
C HIS A 368 -15.67 -42.59 12.77
N ASP A 369 -16.19 -43.33 11.79
CA ASP A 369 -17.07 -44.48 12.05
C ASP A 369 -16.26 -45.69 12.55
N ALA A 370 -16.93 -46.84 12.76
CA ALA A 370 -16.27 -48.06 13.26
C ALA A 370 -15.31 -48.67 12.23
N GLU A 371 -15.52 -48.34 10.95
CA GLU A 371 -14.77 -48.77 9.78
C GLU A 371 -13.56 -47.85 9.46
N GLY A 372 -13.48 -46.68 10.11
CA GLY A 372 -12.38 -45.70 9.99
C GLY A 372 -12.62 -44.57 8.98
N ASN A 373 -13.81 -44.44 8.40
CA ASN A 373 -14.16 -43.33 7.49
C ASN A 373 -14.48 -42.05 8.28
N LEU A 374 -14.09 -40.88 7.76
CA LEU A 374 -14.36 -39.59 8.39
C LEU A 374 -15.83 -39.18 8.21
N ILE A 375 -16.59 -39.16 9.31
CA ILE A 375 -17.90 -38.52 9.40
C ILE A 375 -17.69 -37.00 9.50
N VAL A 376 -18.33 -36.26 8.61
CA VAL A 376 -18.30 -34.79 8.53
C VAL A 376 -19.65 -34.20 8.99
N PRO A 377 -19.67 -33.15 9.83
CA PRO A 377 -20.90 -32.48 10.27
C PRO A 377 -21.71 -31.87 9.11
N ASP A 378 -23.03 -31.72 9.26
CA ASP A 378 -23.93 -31.26 8.17
C ASP A 378 -23.67 -29.79 7.76
N GLU A 379 -23.10 -29.01 8.68
CA GLU A 379 -22.60 -27.64 8.51
C GLU A 379 -21.34 -27.59 7.62
N LEU A 380 -20.57 -28.69 7.58
CA LEU A 380 -19.33 -28.82 6.81
C LEU A 380 -19.43 -29.78 5.61
N LEU A 381 -20.50 -30.57 5.49
CA LEU A 381 -20.70 -31.51 4.38
C LEU A 381 -20.60 -30.85 3.00
N TRP A 382 -20.84 -29.54 2.86
CA TRP A 382 -20.69 -28.83 1.59
C TRP A 382 -19.25 -28.81 1.04
N LEU A 383 -18.24 -29.00 1.89
CA LEU A 383 -16.82 -29.11 1.50
C LEU A 383 -16.54 -30.43 0.76
N THR A 384 -17.19 -31.52 1.18
CA THR A 384 -16.97 -32.86 0.63
C THR A 384 -18.05 -33.24 -0.38
N ASP A 385 -19.32 -33.18 0.01
CA ASP A 385 -20.50 -33.41 -0.81
C ASP A 385 -20.78 -32.22 -1.74
N PHE A 386 -21.12 -32.50 -3.00
CA PHE A 386 -21.42 -31.48 -4.01
C PHE A 386 -22.90 -31.08 -4.07
N ASP A 387 -23.81 -32.01 -3.77
CA ASP A 387 -25.24 -31.73 -3.67
C ASP A 387 -25.54 -30.86 -2.44
N ARG A 388 -24.82 -31.08 -1.33
CA ARG A 388 -24.84 -30.16 -0.19
C ARG A 388 -24.29 -28.78 -0.56
N ALA A 389 -23.21 -28.70 -1.35
CA ALA A 389 -22.68 -27.44 -1.86
C ALA A 389 -23.71 -26.66 -2.70
N VAL A 390 -24.43 -27.34 -3.61
CA VAL A 390 -25.52 -26.75 -4.39
C VAL A 390 -26.65 -26.26 -3.48
N LYS A 391 -27.03 -27.04 -2.45
CA LYS A 391 -28.08 -26.66 -1.48
C LYS A 391 -27.75 -25.38 -0.70
N VAL A 392 -26.47 -25.14 -0.36
CA VAL A 392 -26.03 -23.93 0.37
C VAL A 392 -25.59 -22.78 -0.55
N GLY A 393 -25.84 -22.87 -1.86
CA GLY A 393 -25.52 -21.83 -2.85
C GLY A 393 -24.06 -21.77 -3.31
N MET A 394 -23.16 -22.57 -2.73
CA MET A 394 -21.73 -22.62 -3.05
C MET A 394 -21.42 -23.56 -4.24
N GLY A 395 -22.39 -24.35 -4.69
CA GLY A 395 -22.30 -25.24 -5.87
C GLY A 395 -23.26 -24.85 -6.98
N MET A 396 -22.85 -25.05 -8.23
CA MET A 396 -23.65 -24.82 -9.43
C MET A 396 -23.51 -25.97 -10.42
N ARG A 397 -24.64 -26.46 -10.96
CA ARG A 397 -24.67 -27.39 -12.11
C ARG A 397 -24.97 -26.60 -13.37
N VAL A 398 -23.98 -26.50 -14.25
CA VAL A 398 -24.10 -25.84 -15.56
C VAL A 398 -24.39 -26.93 -16.60
N PRO A 399 -25.59 -27.00 -17.22
CA PRO A 399 -25.86 -27.95 -18.28
C PRO A 399 -25.04 -27.59 -19.53
N LEU A 400 -24.46 -28.60 -20.19
CA LEU A 400 -23.59 -28.41 -21.35
C LEU A 400 -24.26 -28.85 -22.65
N THR A 401 -23.97 -28.13 -23.74
CA THR A 401 -24.16 -28.64 -25.10
C THR A 401 -23.09 -29.67 -25.45
N PRO A 402 -23.29 -30.55 -26.46
CA PRO A 402 -22.24 -31.46 -26.92
C PRO A 402 -20.95 -30.75 -27.38
N SER A 403 -21.04 -29.50 -27.87
CA SER A 403 -19.87 -28.66 -28.16
C SER A 403 -19.09 -28.33 -26.88
N GLN A 404 -19.79 -27.81 -25.86
CA GLN A 404 -19.19 -27.40 -24.60
C GLN A 404 -18.65 -28.60 -23.79
N ALA A 405 -19.30 -29.76 -23.88
CA ALA A 405 -18.82 -30.99 -23.26
C ALA A 405 -17.53 -31.54 -23.89
N ALA A 406 -17.30 -31.28 -25.19
CA ALA A 406 -16.09 -31.69 -25.90
C ALA A 406 -14.96 -30.65 -25.86
N ASN A 407 -15.30 -29.36 -26.00
CA ASN A 407 -14.33 -28.27 -26.17
C ASN A 407 -14.09 -27.45 -24.89
N GLY A 408 -15.07 -27.43 -23.97
CA GLY A 408 -15.03 -26.59 -22.78
C GLY A 408 -15.33 -25.11 -23.07
N PHE A 409 -14.67 -24.22 -22.34
CA PHE A 409 -14.84 -22.76 -22.41
C PHE A 409 -13.49 -22.06 -22.56
N ALA A 410 -13.44 -21.01 -23.39
CA ALA A 410 -12.26 -20.15 -23.52
C ALA A 410 -12.00 -19.35 -22.23
N ARG A 411 -13.07 -18.88 -21.58
CA ARG A 411 -13.05 -18.20 -20.28
C ARG A 411 -14.29 -18.54 -19.47
N VAL A 412 -14.15 -18.72 -18.17
CA VAL A 412 -15.25 -18.78 -17.19
C VAL A 412 -15.06 -17.67 -16.17
N LEU A 413 -16.14 -16.96 -15.86
CA LEU A 413 -16.26 -16.09 -14.69
C LEU A 413 -17.29 -16.68 -13.73
N VAL A 414 -17.07 -16.49 -12.42
CA VAL A 414 -18.10 -16.64 -11.39
C VAL A 414 -18.12 -15.33 -10.59
N VAL A 415 -19.27 -14.66 -10.54
CA VAL A 415 -19.41 -13.35 -9.89
C VAL A 415 -20.68 -13.32 -9.04
N GLY A 416 -20.62 -12.68 -7.87
CA GLY A 416 -21.75 -12.44 -6.98
C GLY A 416 -21.72 -11.06 -6.35
N VAL A 417 -22.89 -10.55 -5.94
CA VAL A 417 -23.05 -9.27 -5.22
C VAL A 417 -23.83 -9.51 -3.93
N ARG A 418 -23.47 -8.81 -2.85
CA ARG A 418 -24.24 -8.73 -1.60
C ARG A 418 -25.29 -7.63 -1.75
N LEU A 419 -26.56 -8.04 -1.83
CA LEU A 419 -27.73 -7.18 -2.02
C LEU A 419 -28.52 -7.02 -0.71
N ASN A 420 -28.25 -7.87 0.27
CA ASN A 420 -28.86 -7.86 1.61
C ASN A 420 -28.38 -6.71 2.54
N ALA A 421 -27.47 -5.84 2.08
CA ALA A 421 -26.87 -4.76 2.87
C ALA A 421 -26.95 -3.41 2.13
N THR A 422 -27.00 -2.30 2.89
CA THR A 422 -26.71 -0.95 2.35
C THR A 422 -25.20 -0.73 2.27
N ALA A 423 -24.77 0.38 1.64
CA ALA A 423 -23.37 0.78 1.62
C ALA A 423 -22.77 0.95 3.03
N ASP A 424 -23.56 1.49 3.97
CA ASP A 424 -23.13 1.75 5.35
C ASP A 424 -23.09 0.46 6.19
N VAL A 425 -24.05 -0.45 5.99
CA VAL A 425 -24.04 -1.78 6.65
C VAL A 425 -22.86 -2.61 6.13
N ALA A 426 -22.66 -2.65 4.81
CA ALA A 426 -21.55 -3.40 4.21
C ALA A 426 -20.17 -2.79 4.55
N GLN A 427 -20.08 -1.47 4.79
CA GLN A 427 -18.90 -0.84 5.41
C GLN A 427 -18.69 -1.34 6.84
N GLN A 428 -19.70 -1.32 7.71
CA GLN A 428 -19.59 -1.79 9.10
C GLN A 428 -19.21 -3.29 9.17
N GLU A 429 -19.77 -4.10 8.27
CA GLU A 429 -19.42 -5.52 8.11
C GLU A 429 -17.94 -5.70 7.71
N LEU A 430 -17.42 -4.86 6.80
CA LEU A 430 -16.03 -4.88 6.36
C LEU A 430 -15.06 -4.36 7.45
N GLU A 431 -15.42 -3.28 8.15
CA GLU A 431 -14.67 -2.74 9.29
C GLU A 431 -14.56 -3.76 10.43
N THR A 432 -15.65 -4.47 10.72
CA THR A 432 -15.67 -5.58 11.68
C THR A 432 -14.72 -6.70 11.25
N LEU A 433 -14.80 -7.15 9.99
CA LEU A 433 -13.93 -8.20 9.45
C LEU A 433 -12.45 -7.79 9.45
N PHE A 434 -12.12 -6.55 9.11
CA PHE A 434 -10.74 -6.04 9.16
C PHE A 434 -10.23 -5.92 10.61
N SER A 435 -11.08 -5.49 11.56
CA SER A 435 -10.75 -5.53 12.99
C SER A 435 -10.52 -6.97 13.48
N HIS A 436 -11.34 -7.93 13.03
CA HIS A 436 -11.21 -9.34 13.38
C HIS A 436 -9.90 -9.93 12.82
N HIS A 437 -9.57 -9.68 11.55
CA HIS A 437 -8.29 -10.08 10.95
C HIS A 437 -7.10 -9.48 11.70
N ARG A 438 -7.15 -8.17 12.00
CA ARG A 438 -6.12 -7.44 12.76
C ARG A 438 -5.85 -8.06 14.13
N TYR A 439 -6.89 -8.42 14.88
CA TYR A 439 -6.74 -8.99 16.23
C TYR A 439 -6.67 -10.53 16.27
N SER A 440 -6.68 -11.19 15.10
CA SER A 440 -6.47 -12.63 14.98
C SER A 440 -4.98 -13.00 15.02
N SER A 441 -4.69 -14.29 15.19
CA SER A 441 -3.34 -14.85 15.02
C SER A 441 -2.89 -14.97 13.55
N SER A 442 -3.71 -14.52 12.60
CA SER A 442 -3.30 -14.31 11.20
C SER A 442 -2.75 -12.89 10.97
N GLY A 443 -3.23 -11.92 11.74
CA GLY A 443 -2.89 -10.51 11.60
C GLY A 443 -3.42 -9.83 10.33
N LEU A 444 -3.37 -8.49 10.35
CA LEU A 444 -3.58 -7.61 9.21
C LEU A 444 -2.39 -6.65 9.13
N ALA A 445 -1.82 -6.48 7.94
CA ALA A 445 -0.75 -5.48 7.70
C ALA A 445 -0.95 -4.81 6.33
N ILE A 446 -0.32 -3.65 6.15
CA ILE A 446 -0.17 -2.97 4.85
C ILE A 446 1.25 -3.20 4.38
N LEU A 447 1.43 -3.67 3.15
CA LEU A 447 2.74 -4.05 2.62
C LEU A 447 3.37 -2.92 1.78
N PRO A 448 4.61 -2.51 2.09
CA PRO A 448 5.42 -1.70 1.19
C PRO A 448 5.60 -2.37 -0.18
N GLN A 449 5.67 -1.57 -1.24
CA GLN A 449 6.09 -2.05 -2.55
C GLN A 449 7.55 -2.52 -2.49
N GLY A 450 7.85 -3.67 -3.09
CA GLY A 450 9.16 -4.32 -3.02
C GLY A 450 9.28 -5.41 -1.94
N THR A 451 8.32 -5.54 -1.01
CA THR A 451 8.35 -6.60 0.01
C THR A 451 8.42 -8.01 -0.61
N PRO A 452 9.43 -8.84 -0.29
CA PRO A 452 9.55 -10.20 -0.83
C PRO A 452 8.42 -11.11 -0.35
N THR A 453 7.79 -11.84 -1.27
CA THR A 453 6.72 -12.80 -0.97
C THR A 453 7.24 -14.21 -0.66
N ASN A 454 8.53 -14.47 -0.86
CA ASN A 454 9.16 -15.78 -0.70
C ASN A 454 10.55 -15.60 -0.06
N ASN A 455 10.97 -16.60 0.72
CA ASN A 455 12.33 -16.66 1.26
C ASN A 455 13.33 -16.92 0.13
N THR A 456 14.42 -16.17 0.11
CA THR A 456 15.59 -16.37 -0.77
C THR A 456 16.85 -16.57 0.08
N GLU A 457 17.97 -16.98 -0.54
CA GLU A 457 19.26 -17.09 0.17
C GLU A 457 19.80 -15.73 0.64
N ALA A 458 19.34 -14.62 0.05
CA ALA A 458 19.80 -13.27 0.36
C ALA A 458 18.85 -12.48 1.29
N GLN A 459 17.55 -12.78 1.27
CA GLN A 459 16.52 -12.04 2.00
C GLN A 459 15.31 -12.93 2.34
N PRO A 460 14.77 -12.86 3.58
CA PRO A 460 13.52 -13.54 3.94
C PRO A 460 12.28 -12.88 3.32
N ALA A 461 11.15 -13.58 3.35
CA ALA A 461 9.84 -13.03 3.04
C ALA A 461 9.39 -12.00 4.09
N GLY A 462 8.59 -11.01 3.68
CA GLY A 462 7.96 -10.03 4.59
C GLY A 462 6.78 -10.56 5.41
N TYR A 463 6.83 -11.83 5.80
CA TYR A 463 5.85 -12.48 6.68
C TYR A 463 6.58 -13.33 7.72
N ASP A 464 6.53 -12.88 8.97
CA ASP A 464 6.64 -13.76 10.14
C ASP A 464 5.24 -14.01 10.68
N ARG A 465 5.06 -15.13 11.39
CA ARG A 465 3.81 -15.48 12.07
C ARG A 465 3.66 -14.79 13.42
N PHE A 466 4.76 -14.47 14.10
CA PHE A 466 4.73 -13.80 15.39
C PHE A 466 4.79 -12.27 15.27
N ASP A 467 5.18 -11.78 14.08
CA ASP A 467 5.70 -10.43 13.80
C ASP A 467 6.89 -10.07 14.71
N ASP A 468 7.62 -8.98 14.41
CA ASP A 468 8.65 -8.49 15.33
C ASP A 468 7.95 -7.83 16.53
N ALA A 469 8.06 -8.47 17.69
CA ALA A 469 7.43 -8.03 18.93
C ALA A 469 7.89 -6.62 19.38
N ASP A 470 9.12 -6.23 19.03
CA ASP A 470 9.67 -4.91 19.37
C ASP A 470 9.15 -3.83 18.42
N ALA A 471 9.16 -4.08 17.11
CA ALA A 471 8.57 -3.16 16.12
C ALA A 471 7.05 -2.99 16.33
N ALA A 472 6.36 -4.05 16.70
CA ALA A 472 4.92 -4.03 16.95
C ALA A 472 4.53 -3.31 18.26
N PHE A 473 5.48 -2.93 19.13
CA PHE A 473 5.22 -2.02 20.25
C PHE A 473 4.87 -0.62 19.74
N ASP A 474 5.64 -0.10 18.78
CA ASP A 474 5.47 1.24 18.25
C ASP A 474 4.14 1.36 17.46
N ASP A 475 3.76 0.32 16.70
CA ASP A 475 2.45 0.18 16.06
C ASP A 475 1.28 0.19 17.07
N ALA A 476 1.49 -0.32 18.29
CA ALA A 476 0.46 -0.49 19.32
C ALA A 476 0.29 0.74 20.23
N VAL A 477 1.37 1.47 20.50
CA VAL A 477 1.38 2.61 21.44
C VAL A 477 0.88 3.91 20.80
N ALA A 478 1.19 4.16 19.52
CA ALA A 478 0.85 5.42 18.86
C ALA A 478 0.28 5.19 17.43
N PRO A 479 -0.67 6.02 16.97
CA PRO A 479 -1.17 5.93 15.61
C PRO A 479 -0.07 6.31 14.60
N LEU A 480 0.21 5.41 13.66
CA LEU A 480 1.24 5.53 12.63
C LEU A 480 0.95 6.63 11.59
N PHE A 481 -0.28 7.12 11.54
CA PHE A 481 -0.66 8.29 10.77
C PHE A 481 -1.80 9.07 11.46
N ALA A 482 -1.87 10.37 11.18
CA ALA A 482 -3.03 11.20 11.44
C ALA A 482 -3.59 11.68 10.08
N PRO A 483 -4.93 11.82 9.91
CA PRO A 483 -5.51 12.22 8.62
C PRO A 483 -5.02 13.60 8.14
N ALA A 484 -4.56 13.68 6.88
CA ALA A 484 -4.04 14.91 6.29
C ALA A 484 -4.93 15.45 5.16
N SER A 485 -5.13 16.77 5.09
CA SER A 485 -5.92 17.39 4.02
C SER A 485 -5.20 17.42 2.67
N ALA A 486 -3.90 17.70 2.68
CA ALA A 486 -3.06 17.73 1.48
C ALA A 486 -2.61 16.31 1.08
N TRP A 487 -2.82 15.95 -0.19
CA TRP A 487 -2.62 14.58 -0.71
C TRP A 487 -1.17 14.10 -0.67
N ARG A 488 -0.22 15.05 -0.64
CA ARG A 488 1.22 14.78 -0.48
C ARG A 488 1.62 14.40 0.97
N ASP A 489 0.79 14.73 1.95
CA ASP A 489 1.09 14.58 3.38
C ASP A 489 0.41 13.32 3.98
N LYS A 490 -0.61 12.78 3.28
CA LYS A 490 -1.31 11.52 3.57
C LYS A 490 -0.37 10.31 3.56
N ARG A 491 -0.68 9.31 4.39
CA ARG A 491 -0.01 8.00 4.44
C ARG A 491 -0.82 6.90 3.77
N ASP A 492 -0.18 5.78 3.48
CA ASP A 492 -0.78 4.68 2.74
C ASP A 492 -1.99 4.06 3.48
N GLY A 493 -1.94 3.97 4.82
CA GLY A 493 -3.12 3.56 5.62
C GLY A 493 -4.30 4.53 5.53
N GLU A 494 -4.05 5.83 5.36
CA GLU A 494 -5.10 6.83 5.14
C GLU A 494 -5.72 6.67 3.75
N TRP A 495 -4.88 6.50 2.72
CA TRP A 495 -5.33 6.26 1.34
C TRP A 495 -6.19 5.00 1.26
N LEU A 496 -5.73 3.89 1.83
CA LEU A 496 -6.47 2.63 1.85
C LEU A 496 -7.86 2.80 2.50
N ALA A 497 -7.92 3.45 3.66
CA ALA A 497 -9.20 3.70 4.34
C ALA A 497 -10.14 4.59 3.52
N GLN A 498 -9.63 5.69 2.96
CA GLN A 498 -10.45 6.65 2.20
C GLN A 498 -10.93 6.08 0.86
N TRP A 499 -10.12 5.27 0.17
CA TRP A 499 -10.57 4.59 -1.05
C TRP A 499 -11.64 3.53 -0.74
N LEU A 500 -11.44 2.70 0.29
CA LEU A 500 -12.43 1.72 0.75
C LEU A 500 -13.66 2.35 1.44
N GLY A 501 -13.60 3.62 1.83
CA GLY A 501 -14.73 4.31 2.47
C GLY A 501 -15.00 3.87 3.92
N ILE A 502 -13.97 3.37 4.59
CA ILE A 502 -13.99 2.92 5.99
C ILE A 502 -13.36 3.98 6.90
N ASP A 503 -13.52 3.84 8.22
CA ASP A 503 -12.89 4.72 9.20
C ASP A 503 -11.35 4.63 9.18
N PRO A 504 -10.60 5.73 8.95
CA PRO A 504 -9.13 5.69 8.99
C PRO A 504 -8.55 5.28 10.35
N SER A 505 -9.27 5.50 11.46
CA SER A 505 -8.81 5.08 12.81
C SER A 505 -8.70 3.56 12.97
N LEU A 506 -9.43 2.78 12.16
CA LEU A 506 -9.32 1.32 12.11
C LEU A 506 -7.89 0.88 11.74
N LEU A 507 -7.29 1.59 10.78
CA LEU A 507 -5.99 1.29 10.19
C LEU A 507 -4.82 2.08 10.82
N ALA A 508 -5.10 3.09 11.66
CA ALA A 508 -4.08 3.95 12.26
C ALA A 508 -3.00 3.18 13.05
N ASN A 509 -3.33 2.00 13.58
CA ASN A 509 -2.46 1.11 14.34
C ASN A 509 -2.35 -0.29 13.69
N VAL A 510 -2.38 -0.34 12.35
CA VAL A 510 -2.11 -1.56 11.54
C VAL A 510 -0.67 -1.49 11.04
N HIS A 511 0.09 -2.59 11.18
CA HIS A 511 1.50 -2.62 10.77
C HIS A 511 1.68 -2.12 9.33
N GLY A 512 2.62 -1.20 9.14
CA GLY A 512 2.89 -0.57 7.85
C GLY A 512 1.95 0.58 7.46
N ALA A 513 0.93 0.95 8.24
CA ALA A 513 -0.01 2.01 7.85
C ALA A 513 0.61 3.42 7.69
N GLY A 514 1.74 3.68 8.36
CA GLY A 514 2.50 4.92 8.25
C GLY A 514 3.37 5.05 6.98
N THR A 515 3.35 4.05 6.09
CA THR A 515 4.16 4.01 4.86
C THR A 515 3.82 5.13 3.87
N THR A 516 4.73 5.34 2.92
CA THR A 516 4.85 6.55 2.10
C THR A 516 4.90 6.29 0.59
N ASP A 517 4.57 5.08 0.11
CA ASP A 517 4.72 4.72 -1.30
C ASP A 517 3.83 5.60 -2.20
N GLN A 518 2.56 5.84 -1.82
CA GLN A 518 1.69 6.79 -2.56
C GLN A 518 2.25 8.21 -2.55
N ARG A 519 2.81 8.64 -1.42
CA ARG A 519 3.40 9.97 -1.24
C ARG A 519 4.64 10.15 -2.13
N VAL A 520 5.51 9.15 -2.18
CA VAL A 520 6.79 9.21 -2.91
C VAL A 520 6.57 9.19 -4.42
N MET A 521 5.64 8.37 -4.93
CA MET A 521 5.25 8.40 -6.35
C MET A 521 4.78 9.80 -6.77
N ARG A 522 3.90 10.42 -5.98
CA ARG A 522 3.37 11.77 -6.23
C ARG A 522 4.45 12.86 -6.17
N ALA A 523 5.37 12.75 -5.21
CA ALA A 523 6.53 13.64 -5.13
C ALA A 523 7.43 13.49 -6.37
N MET A 524 7.75 12.25 -6.76
CA MET A 524 8.58 11.98 -7.94
C MET A 524 7.94 12.53 -9.23
N HIS A 525 6.65 12.29 -9.44
CA HIS A 525 5.88 12.85 -10.56
C HIS A 525 5.92 14.39 -10.56
N THR A 526 5.75 15.02 -9.40
CA THR A 526 5.75 16.48 -9.25
C THR A 526 7.12 17.09 -9.54
N ALA A 527 8.20 16.42 -9.12
CA ALA A 527 9.58 16.87 -9.27
C ALA A 527 10.13 16.65 -10.69
N LEU A 528 9.80 15.51 -11.34
CA LEU A 528 10.30 15.15 -12.67
C LEU A 528 9.46 15.71 -13.84
N TRP A 529 8.22 16.16 -13.60
CA TRP A 529 7.34 16.70 -14.65
C TRP A 529 8.05 17.67 -15.62
N PRO A 530 8.79 18.72 -15.18
CA PRO A 530 9.36 19.69 -16.11
C PRO A 530 10.36 19.07 -17.08
N ALA A 531 11.25 18.19 -16.61
CA ALA A 531 12.27 17.52 -17.45
C ALA A 531 11.73 16.35 -18.28
N THR A 532 10.43 16.04 -18.20
CA THR A 532 9.80 14.92 -18.92
C THR A 532 8.61 15.42 -19.74
N LEU A 533 7.38 15.22 -19.28
CA LEU A 533 6.17 15.61 -20.01
C LEU A 533 6.05 17.12 -20.19
N GLY A 534 6.50 17.94 -19.24
CA GLY A 534 6.53 19.40 -19.34
C GLY A 534 7.34 19.87 -20.55
N TYR A 535 8.64 19.61 -20.59
CA TYR A 535 9.51 19.95 -21.72
C TYR A 535 9.02 19.35 -23.05
N TRP A 536 8.51 18.11 -23.03
CA TRP A 536 7.93 17.49 -24.22
C TRP A 536 6.71 18.26 -24.75
N MET A 537 5.72 18.57 -23.90
CA MET A 537 4.51 19.31 -24.32
C MET A 537 4.81 20.78 -24.67
N GLU A 538 5.56 21.47 -23.80
CA GLU A 538 5.76 22.93 -23.85
C GLU A 538 6.81 23.36 -24.88
N SER A 539 7.85 22.56 -25.11
CA SER A 539 8.99 22.90 -25.98
C SER A 539 9.01 22.04 -27.25
N MET A 540 9.02 20.71 -27.12
CA MET A 540 9.19 19.80 -28.28
C MET A 540 7.93 19.66 -29.13
N MET A 541 6.75 19.76 -28.53
CA MET A 541 5.43 19.67 -29.17
C MET A 541 4.79 21.03 -29.45
N SER A 542 5.45 22.14 -29.13
CA SER A 542 4.93 23.50 -29.39
C SER A 542 4.62 23.71 -30.88
N PRO A 543 3.42 24.12 -31.32
CA PRO A 543 2.28 24.64 -30.54
C PRO A 543 1.07 23.69 -30.49
N VAL A 544 1.27 22.36 -30.49
CA VAL A 544 0.20 21.34 -30.50
C VAL A 544 -0.69 21.42 -29.24
N PHE A 545 -0.11 21.79 -28.10
CA PHE A 545 -0.82 21.95 -26.83
C PHE A 545 -0.91 23.42 -26.42
N SER A 546 -2.05 23.82 -25.85
CA SER A 546 -2.20 25.12 -25.17
C SER A 546 -1.74 25.03 -23.72
N ASP A 547 -1.42 26.18 -23.11
CA ASP A 547 -1.00 26.27 -21.70
C ASP A 547 -2.01 25.64 -20.73
N GLU A 548 -3.31 25.81 -20.99
CA GLU A 548 -4.37 25.17 -20.20
C GLU A 548 -4.32 23.63 -20.32
N VAL A 549 -4.11 23.09 -21.52
CA VAL A 549 -3.98 21.64 -21.73
C VAL A 549 -2.73 21.11 -21.02
N VAL A 550 -1.62 21.85 -21.02
CA VAL A 550 -0.40 21.48 -20.27
C VAL A 550 -0.66 21.51 -18.76
N ASP A 551 -1.16 22.61 -18.21
CA ASP A 551 -1.40 22.74 -16.76
C ASP A 551 -2.44 21.71 -16.26
N ARG A 552 -3.47 21.37 -17.06
CA ARG A 552 -4.43 20.28 -16.74
C ARG A 552 -3.82 18.89 -16.85
N THR A 553 -2.96 18.64 -17.83
CA THR A 553 -2.26 17.35 -17.94
C THR A 553 -1.28 17.18 -16.77
N ARG A 554 -0.60 18.25 -16.34
CA ARG A 554 0.25 18.30 -15.13
C ARG A 554 -0.55 17.96 -13.87
N GLU A 555 -1.72 18.59 -13.69
CA GLU A 555 -2.63 18.33 -12.57
C GLU A 555 -3.07 16.86 -12.54
N PHE A 556 -3.61 16.34 -13.65
CA PHE A 556 -4.02 14.94 -13.74
C PHE A 556 -2.87 13.94 -13.53
N PHE A 557 -1.68 14.20 -14.09
CA PHE A 557 -0.54 13.29 -14.00
C PHE A 557 0.06 13.21 -12.58
N THR A 558 0.16 14.34 -11.86
CA THR A 558 0.70 14.34 -10.49
C THR A 558 -0.34 13.92 -9.43
N GLN A 559 -1.63 14.09 -9.72
CA GLN A 559 -2.72 13.77 -8.78
C GLN A 559 -3.42 12.42 -9.02
N HIS A 560 -3.39 11.85 -10.23
CA HIS A 560 -4.20 10.66 -10.55
C HIS A 560 -3.46 9.53 -11.29
N VAL A 561 -2.41 9.80 -12.06
CA VAL A 561 -1.60 8.73 -12.68
C VAL A 561 -0.65 8.16 -11.62
N ILE A 562 -0.93 6.94 -11.14
CA ILE A 562 -0.10 6.22 -10.15
C ILE A 562 0.20 4.83 -10.69
N PRO A 563 1.41 4.57 -11.24
CA PRO A 563 1.71 3.31 -11.92
C PRO A 563 1.85 2.13 -10.97
N GLY A 564 2.35 2.34 -9.75
CA GLY A 564 2.30 1.35 -8.67
C GLY A 564 0.90 1.03 -8.12
N GLY A 565 -0.17 1.59 -8.72
CA GLY A 565 -1.56 1.49 -8.25
C GLY A 565 -1.88 2.45 -7.10
N ALA A 566 -3.10 3.00 -7.05
CA ALA A 566 -3.46 4.03 -6.06
C ALA A 566 -3.95 3.49 -4.70
N VAL A 567 -4.24 2.20 -4.58
CA VAL A 567 -4.71 1.57 -3.34
C VAL A 567 -3.63 0.61 -2.82
N PRO A 568 -3.11 0.82 -1.60
CA PRO A 568 -2.07 -0.04 -1.01
C PRO A 568 -2.46 -1.51 -0.85
N VAL A 569 -1.45 -2.38 -0.86
CA VAL A 569 -1.58 -3.84 -0.71
C VAL A 569 -1.82 -4.20 0.75
N VAL A 570 -2.79 -5.08 1.02
CA VAL A 570 -3.05 -5.62 2.36
C VAL A 570 -2.58 -7.07 2.49
N ARG A 571 -1.95 -7.41 3.62
CA ARG A 571 -1.63 -8.78 4.02
C ARG A 571 -2.66 -9.27 5.03
N ILE A 572 -3.31 -10.39 4.77
CA ILE A 572 -4.17 -11.11 5.73
C ILE A 572 -3.59 -12.51 5.88
N GLY A 573 -3.12 -12.86 7.09
CA GLY A 573 -2.33 -14.08 7.27
C GLY A 573 -1.05 -14.04 6.42
N ALA A 574 -0.77 -15.14 5.72
CA ALA A 574 0.34 -15.23 4.78
C ALA A 574 0.01 -14.70 3.36
N GLN A 575 -1.22 -14.24 3.10
CA GLN A 575 -1.67 -13.86 1.75
C GLN A 575 -1.64 -12.34 1.52
N PRO A 576 -0.90 -11.84 0.51
CA PRO A 576 -1.00 -10.47 0.04
C PRO A 576 -2.16 -10.30 -0.97
N TYR A 577 -2.96 -9.26 -0.79
CA TYR A 577 -4.06 -8.88 -1.67
C TYR A 577 -3.83 -7.46 -2.23
N GLY A 578 -3.54 -7.38 -3.53
CA GLY A 578 -3.55 -6.11 -4.25
C GLY A 578 -4.98 -5.68 -4.59
N ILE A 579 -5.32 -4.40 -4.37
CA ILE A 579 -6.64 -3.85 -4.64
C ILE A 579 -6.57 -2.95 -5.87
N LEU A 580 -7.31 -3.28 -6.92
CA LEU A 580 -7.30 -2.54 -8.19
C LEU A 580 -8.66 -1.88 -8.45
N PRO A 581 -8.79 -0.55 -8.28
CA PRO A 581 -9.93 0.20 -8.81
C PRO A 581 -10.01 0.01 -10.33
N THR A 582 -11.15 -0.44 -10.85
CA THR A 582 -11.30 -0.72 -12.27
C THR A 582 -12.72 -0.49 -12.77
N THR A 583 -12.88 -0.35 -14.07
CA THR A 583 -14.18 -0.15 -14.73
C THR A 583 -14.16 -0.74 -16.15
N ALA A 584 -15.31 -0.84 -16.79
CA ALA A 584 -15.40 -1.21 -18.20
C ALA A 584 -14.89 -0.06 -19.08
N PHE A 585 -13.56 0.04 -19.28
CA PHE A 585 -12.91 1.18 -19.97
C PHE A 585 -13.51 1.52 -21.35
N SER A 586 -14.00 0.53 -22.11
CA SER A 586 -14.67 0.71 -23.41
C SER A 586 -16.11 1.24 -23.33
N ARG A 587 -16.65 1.39 -22.12
CA ARG A 587 -18.01 1.89 -21.80
C ARG A 587 -17.98 3.03 -20.78
N MET A 588 -16.79 3.56 -20.46
CA MET A 588 -16.59 4.57 -19.43
C MET A 588 -17.15 5.93 -19.89
N ARG A 589 -18.16 6.44 -19.16
CA ARG A 589 -18.90 7.68 -19.51
C ARG A 589 -19.26 8.56 -18.31
N TRP A 590 -18.69 8.33 -17.13
CA TRP A 590 -19.03 9.08 -15.90
C TRP A 590 -18.63 10.58 -15.95
N PHE A 591 -17.73 10.94 -16.86
CA PHE A 591 -17.31 12.33 -17.12
C PHE A 591 -18.20 13.06 -18.14
N GLU A 592 -19.16 12.37 -18.75
CA GLU A 592 -20.17 12.96 -19.62
C GLU A 592 -21.24 13.66 -18.77
N PRO A 593 -21.89 14.73 -19.26
CA PRO A 593 -23.03 15.31 -18.56
C PRO A 593 -24.15 14.26 -18.36
N ARG A 594 -24.55 14.02 -17.10
CA ARG A 594 -25.77 13.27 -16.80
C ARG A 594 -26.98 14.08 -17.33
N PRO A 595 -27.76 13.57 -18.31
CA PRO A 595 -28.85 14.34 -18.91
C PRO A 595 -29.92 14.62 -17.87
N SER A 596 -30.11 15.90 -17.55
CA SER A 596 -31.00 16.36 -16.48
C SER A 596 -31.78 17.58 -16.94
N ASN A 597 -33.06 17.64 -16.56
CA ASN A 597 -33.96 18.73 -16.97
C ASN A 597 -33.83 19.99 -16.10
N ASP A 598 -32.78 20.07 -15.27
CA ASP A 598 -32.60 21.13 -14.28
C ASP A 598 -31.61 22.20 -14.80
N ARG A 599 -32.04 23.46 -14.78
CA ARG A 599 -31.22 24.61 -15.17
C ARG A 599 -30.01 24.83 -14.26
N LEU A 600 -29.99 24.26 -13.05
CA LEU A 600 -28.83 24.32 -12.18
C LEU A 600 -27.67 23.42 -12.66
N ALA A 601 -27.97 22.31 -13.34
CA ALA A 601 -26.95 21.38 -13.85
C ALA A 601 -26.04 22.02 -14.91
N LEU A 602 -26.60 22.89 -15.76
CA LEU A 602 -25.88 23.71 -16.75
C LEU A 602 -24.80 24.64 -16.16
N VAL A 603 -24.85 24.90 -14.84
CA VAL A 603 -23.80 25.65 -14.12
C VAL A 603 -22.67 24.71 -13.65
N VAL A 604 -23.02 23.46 -13.31
CA VAL A 604 -22.09 22.39 -12.87
C VAL A 604 -21.35 21.73 -14.06
N GLU A 605 -21.92 21.77 -15.27
CA GLU A 605 -21.29 21.24 -16.51
C GLU A 605 -19.93 21.86 -16.86
N ARG A 606 -19.53 22.97 -16.21
CA ARG A 606 -18.33 23.76 -16.49
C ARG A 606 -17.06 23.32 -15.74
N ASP A 607 -17.05 22.13 -15.14
CA ASP A 607 -15.84 21.53 -14.56
C ASP A 607 -14.74 21.36 -15.65
N PRO A 608 -13.61 22.08 -15.57
CA PRO A 608 -12.60 22.05 -16.63
C PRO A 608 -11.83 20.72 -16.69
N MET A 609 -11.72 19.99 -15.57
CA MET A 609 -11.10 18.67 -15.56
C MET A 609 -12.01 17.67 -16.28
N LEU A 610 -13.33 17.70 -16.07
CA LEU A 610 -14.26 16.87 -16.87
C LEU A 610 -14.24 17.23 -18.36
N ALA A 611 -14.11 18.53 -18.70
CA ALA A 611 -13.99 18.96 -20.09
C ALA A 611 -12.70 18.43 -20.75
N TRP A 612 -11.56 18.47 -20.05
CA TRP A 612 -10.30 17.91 -20.51
C TRP A 612 -10.36 16.37 -20.64
N LEU A 613 -10.92 15.67 -19.65
CA LEU A 613 -11.12 14.21 -19.69
C LEU A 613 -12.01 13.77 -20.87
N ARG A 614 -13.08 14.50 -21.18
CA ARG A 614 -13.93 14.26 -22.37
C ARG A 614 -13.12 14.36 -23.67
N ALA A 615 -12.24 15.35 -23.79
CA ALA A 615 -11.42 15.55 -24.97
C ALA A 615 -10.27 14.53 -25.11
N PHE A 616 -9.70 14.09 -23.98
CA PHE A 616 -8.54 13.20 -23.95
C PHE A 616 -8.90 11.70 -24.05
N TYR A 617 -10.08 11.29 -23.58
CA TYR A 617 -10.51 9.87 -23.60
C TYR A 617 -10.49 9.23 -25.01
N PRO A 618 -10.95 9.88 -26.10
CA PRO A 618 -10.83 9.33 -27.47
C PRO A 618 -9.38 9.11 -27.93
N ILE A 619 -8.43 9.92 -27.45
CA ILE A 619 -7.00 9.77 -27.74
C ILE A 619 -6.48 8.52 -27.03
N LEU A 620 -6.78 8.34 -25.74
CA LEU A 620 -6.44 7.12 -24.99
C LEU A 620 -7.10 5.87 -25.59
N ARG A 621 -8.34 5.97 -26.09
CA ARG A 621 -9.01 4.87 -26.81
C ARG A 621 -8.25 4.45 -28.06
N THR A 622 -7.74 5.42 -28.83
CA THR A 622 -6.93 5.17 -30.03
C THR A 622 -5.61 4.47 -29.67
N ILE A 623 -4.95 4.92 -28.60
CA ILE A 623 -3.70 4.32 -28.12
C ILE A 623 -3.95 2.90 -27.59
N ASP A 624 -5.07 2.62 -26.91
CA ASP A 624 -5.42 1.26 -26.46
C ASP A 624 -5.64 0.28 -27.62
N ASP A 625 -6.19 0.72 -28.76
CA ASP A 625 -6.36 -0.14 -29.93
C ASP A 625 -5.00 -0.41 -30.65
N ASP A 626 -4.06 0.55 -30.67
CA ASP A 626 -2.65 0.32 -31.08
C ASP A 626 -1.93 -0.63 -30.08
N PHE A 627 -2.05 -0.43 -28.77
CA PHE A 627 -1.46 -1.28 -27.73
C PHE A 627 -2.01 -2.71 -27.75
N ARG A 628 -3.31 -2.89 -27.97
CA ARG A 628 -3.93 -4.22 -28.13
C ARG A 628 -3.40 -4.96 -29.36
N SER A 629 -2.87 -4.24 -30.35
CA SER A 629 -2.14 -4.87 -31.45
C SER A 629 -0.79 -5.42 -30.97
N LEU A 630 0.01 -4.59 -30.30
CA LEU A 630 1.36 -4.91 -29.79
C LEU A 630 1.35 -6.00 -28.72
N ALA A 631 0.31 -6.06 -27.87
CA ALA A 631 0.16 -7.05 -26.81
C ALA A 631 0.18 -8.50 -27.32
N ARG A 632 -0.12 -8.74 -28.61
CA ARG A 632 -0.05 -10.07 -29.24
C ARG A 632 1.39 -10.56 -29.44
N ASP A 633 2.34 -9.63 -29.55
CA ASP A 633 3.76 -9.93 -29.75
C ASP A 633 4.49 -10.23 -28.42
N VAL A 634 3.88 -9.91 -27.28
CA VAL A 634 4.37 -10.28 -25.93
C VAL A 634 4.41 -11.80 -25.76
N ALA A 635 5.43 -12.29 -25.06
CA ALA A 635 5.61 -13.70 -24.70
C ALA A 635 4.59 -14.11 -23.63
N HIS A 636 3.92 -15.25 -23.79
CA HIS A 636 2.92 -15.73 -22.84
C HIS A 636 2.71 -17.26 -22.93
N VAL A 637 2.22 -17.87 -21.86
CA VAL A 637 2.05 -19.33 -21.79
C VAL A 637 1.02 -19.84 -22.81
N GLY A 638 1.48 -20.74 -23.68
CA GLY A 638 0.68 -21.30 -24.77
C GLY A 638 0.71 -20.50 -26.09
N LYS A 639 1.56 -19.47 -26.20
CA LYS A 639 1.93 -18.90 -27.50
C LYS A 639 2.62 -19.97 -28.37
N PRO A 640 2.38 -20.04 -29.69
CA PRO A 640 3.13 -20.95 -30.56
C PRO A 640 4.60 -20.55 -30.66
N GLY A 641 5.52 -21.50 -30.49
CA GLY A 641 6.98 -21.28 -30.53
C GLY A 641 7.75 -22.48 -29.97
N ASP A 642 9.07 -22.32 -29.74
CA ASP A 642 9.82 -23.22 -28.86
C ASP A 642 9.42 -22.95 -27.40
N PRO A 643 8.95 -23.96 -26.64
CA PRO A 643 8.60 -23.79 -25.23
C PRO A 643 9.75 -23.31 -24.34
N HIS A 644 11.02 -23.58 -24.67
CA HIS A 644 12.15 -23.19 -23.83
C HIS A 644 12.50 -21.71 -24.01
N ALA A 645 12.68 -21.25 -25.25
CA ALA A 645 12.82 -19.83 -25.56
C ALA A 645 11.63 -19.02 -25.01
N LEU A 646 10.39 -19.46 -25.27
CA LEU A 646 9.18 -18.79 -24.77
C LEU A 646 9.11 -18.73 -23.23
N LEU A 647 9.60 -19.76 -22.52
CA LEU A 647 9.66 -19.74 -21.06
C LEU A 647 10.70 -18.73 -20.55
N LEU A 648 11.87 -18.64 -21.20
CA LEU A 648 12.90 -17.65 -20.88
C LEU A 648 12.40 -16.22 -21.18
N ASP A 649 11.74 -16.01 -22.31
CA ASP A 649 11.14 -14.72 -22.69
C ASP A 649 10.06 -14.30 -21.67
N VAL A 650 9.21 -15.23 -21.21
CA VAL A 650 8.21 -14.98 -20.15
C VAL A 650 8.83 -14.67 -18.80
N VAL A 651 9.91 -15.37 -18.42
CA VAL A 651 10.64 -15.13 -17.15
C VAL A 651 11.42 -13.81 -17.19
N GLY A 652 11.83 -13.34 -18.39
CA GLY A 652 12.43 -12.03 -18.60
C GLY A 652 11.46 -10.84 -18.62
N LEU A 653 10.15 -11.06 -18.45
CA LEU A 653 9.18 -9.96 -18.36
C LEU A 653 9.22 -9.30 -16.98
N HIS A 654 9.85 -8.13 -16.90
CA HIS A 654 9.79 -7.27 -15.71
C HIS A 654 8.63 -6.25 -15.79
N PRO A 655 7.99 -5.91 -14.66
CA PRO A 655 6.84 -4.99 -14.63
C PRO A 655 7.20 -3.49 -14.71
N GLY A 656 8.49 -3.16 -14.67
CA GLY A 656 9.02 -1.79 -14.82
C GLY A 656 10.47 -1.83 -15.34
N SER A 657 11.00 -0.67 -15.75
CA SER A 657 12.27 -0.56 -16.46
C SER A 657 13.50 -0.96 -15.62
N VAL A 658 14.16 -2.05 -16.03
CA VAL A 658 15.43 -2.53 -15.45
C VAL A 658 16.67 -2.10 -16.24
N ASP A 659 16.53 -1.79 -17.53
CA ASP A 659 17.65 -1.49 -18.45
C ASP A 659 17.53 -0.07 -19.01
N TRP A 660 18.61 0.70 -18.93
CA TRP A 660 18.61 2.15 -19.17
C TRP A 660 19.53 2.52 -20.33
N VAL A 661 18.96 3.12 -21.38
CA VAL A 661 19.70 3.51 -22.60
C VAL A 661 19.39 4.95 -23.01
N GLN A 662 20.41 5.68 -23.48
CA GLN A 662 20.24 6.98 -24.12
C GLN A 662 20.35 6.86 -25.64
N ARG A 663 19.62 7.73 -26.35
CA ARG A 663 19.61 7.81 -27.81
C ARG A 663 19.78 9.26 -28.25
N HIS A 664 20.90 9.58 -28.88
CA HIS A 664 21.17 10.94 -29.36
C HIS A 664 20.28 11.29 -30.56
N ALA A 665 19.81 12.54 -30.60
CA ALA A 665 19.11 13.13 -31.73
C ALA A 665 19.88 14.34 -32.28
N GLU A 666 19.90 14.49 -33.60
CA GLU A 666 20.45 15.68 -34.28
C GLU A 666 19.33 16.47 -34.94
N HIS A 667 19.36 17.80 -34.85
CA HIS A 667 18.39 18.65 -35.54
C HIS A 667 18.68 18.67 -37.05
N LEU A 668 17.63 18.54 -37.88
CA LEU A 668 17.68 18.50 -39.34
C LEU A 668 18.49 19.66 -39.97
N LYS A 669 18.38 20.89 -39.43
CA LYS A 669 19.18 22.05 -39.89
C LYS A 669 20.69 21.80 -39.70
N THR A 670 21.10 21.17 -38.60
CA THR A 670 22.49 20.79 -38.32
C THR A 670 22.98 19.71 -39.27
N LEU A 671 22.17 18.68 -39.53
CA LEU A 671 22.46 17.65 -40.53
C LEU A 671 22.57 18.26 -41.94
N TYR A 672 21.62 19.10 -42.33
CA TYR A 672 21.60 19.80 -43.62
C TYR A 672 22.82 20.71 -43.81
N ASN A 673 23.18 21.50 -42.80
CA ASN A 673 24.37 22.37 -42.86
C ASN A 673 25.65 21.53 -42.99
N ARG A 674 25.80 20.46 -42.20
CA ARG A 674 26.94 19.53 -42.27
C ARG A 674 27.07 18.87 -43.64
N LEU A 675 25.95 18.43 -44.24
CA LEU A 675 25.92 17.82 -45.58
C LEU A 675 26.12 18.85 -46.71
N SER A 676 25.68 20.09 -46.52
CA SER A 676 25.89 21.17 -47.48
C SER A 676 27.36 21.56 -47.57
N LEU A 677 28.06 21.63 -46.43
CA LEU A 677 29.52 21.77 -46.36
C LEU A 677 30.28 20.58 -47.00
N GLN A 678 29.64 19.42 -47.09
CA GLN A 678 30.17 18.22 -47.76
C GLN A 678 29.72 18.09 -49.23
N GLY A 679 29.00 19.08 -49.79
CA GLY A 679 28.55 19.10 -51.19
C GLY A 679 27.26 18.31 -51.50
N PHE A 680 26.58 17.74 -50.50
CA PHE A 680 25.41 16.89 -50.68
C PHE A 680 24.05 17.56 -50.40
N GLY A 681 24.04 18.79 -49.89
CA GLY A 681 22.84 19.47 -49.34
C GLY A 681 21.58 19.39 -50.21
N GLY A 682 21.68 19.79 -51.48
CA GLY A 682 20.53 19.90 -52.39
C GLY A 682 19.83 18.59 -52.76
N LYS A 683 20.44 17.41 -52.54
CA LYS A 683 19.81 16.11 -52.87
C LYS A 683 19.17 15.42 -51.68
N LEU A 684 19.62 15.68 -50.44
CA LEU A 684 19.08 14.98 -49.26
C LEU A 684 17.91 15.72 -48.59
N GLN A 685 17.83 17.05 -48.74
CA GLN A 685 16.77 17.87 -48.14
C GLN A 685 15.37 17.41 -48.60
N ALA A 686 15.18 17.15 -49.90
CA ALA A 686 13.88 16.69 -50.42
C ALA A 686 13.49 15.30 -49.88
N LEU A 687 14.45 14.38 -49.76
CA LEU A 687 14.18 12.97 -49.46
C LEU A 687 13.75 12.74 -48.00
N ILE A 688 14.45 13.37 -47.05
CA ILE A 688 14.16 13.22 -45.61
C ILE A 688 12.93 14.03 -45.20
N THR A 689 12.81 15.27 -45.70
CA THR A 689 11.73 16.18 -45.30
C THR A 689 10.35 15.70 -45.78
N ALA A 690 10.24 15.03 -46.92
CA ALA A 690 8.96 14.55 -47.44
C ALA A 690 8.40 13.37 -46.63
N PHE A 691 9.10 12.23 -46.60
CA PHE A 691 8.50 10.96 -46.19
C PHE A 691 8.19 10.88 -44.68
N VAL A 692 9.16 11.22 -43.83
CA VAL A 692 9.02 11.08 -42.37
C VAL A 692 8.03 12.11 -41.81
N ARG A 693 8.13 13.38 -42.22
CA ARG A 693 7.22 14.41 -41.74
C ARG A 693 5.79 14.21 -42.23
N GLN A 694 5.57 13.74 -43.47
CA GLN A 694 4.20 13.48 -43.94
C GLN A 694 3.51 12.39 -43.11
N GLN A 695 4.21 11.31 -42.76
CA GLN A 695 3.67 10.27 -41.88
C GLN A 695 3.42 10.80 -40.46
N ALA A 696 4.34 11.59 -39.91
CA ALA A 696 4.19 12.17 -38.58
C ALA A 696 3.02 13.18 -38.50
N ARG A 697 2.90 14.07 -39.49
CA ARG A 697 1.74 14.98 -39.65
C ARG A 697 0.44 14.19 -39.72
N ALA A 698 0.36 13.16 -40.55
CA ALA A 698 -0.84 12.32 -40.67
C ALA A 698 -1.22 11.66 -39.34
N ARG A 699 -0.23 11.21 -38.54
CA ARG A 699 -0.48 10.70 -37.18
C ARG A 699 -0.95 11.80 -36.23
N LEU A 700 -0.36 13.00 -36.24
CA LEU A 700 -0.82 14.14 -35.44
C LEU A 700 -2.27 14.55 -35.79
N THR A 701 -2.63 14.59 -37.07
CA THR A 701 -4.01 14.85 -37.52
C THR A 701 -4.97 13.74 -37.13
N THR A 702 -4.53 12.47 -37.15
CA THR A 702 -5.32 11.34 -36.63
C THR A 702 -5.60 11.47 -35.13
N LEU A 703 -4.66 12.07 -34.38
CA LEU A 703 -4.79 12.36 -32.95
C LEU A 703 -5.44 13.73 -32.65
N GLY A 704 -6.00 14.40 -33.67
CA GLY A 704 -6.81 15.62 -33.52
C GLY A 704 -6.08 16.96 -33.74
N TYR A 705 -4.78 16.98 -34.05
CA TYR A 705 -4.07 18.23 -34.33
C TYR A 705 -4.36 18.77 -35.74
N SER A 706 -4.89 19.99 -35.80
CA SER A 706 -5.33 20.68 -37.02
C SER A 706 -4.53 21.95 -37.36
N GLY A 707 -3.36 22.16 -36.73
CA GLY A 707 -2.51 23.33 -36.96
C GLY A 707 -1.49 23.15 -38.09
N ASP A 708 -1.27 24.21 -38.87
CA ASP A 708 -0.35 24.20 -40.04
C ASP A 708 1.15 24.16 -39.70
N LYS A 709 1.51 24.29 -38.41
CA LYS A 709 2.89 24.34 -37.94
C LYS A 709 3.39 22.95 -37.53
N ASP A 710 4.55 22.53 -38.03
CA ASP A 710 5.27 21.35 -37.53
C ASP A 710 5.80 21.63 -36.11
N PRO A 711 5.58 20.72 -35.12
CA PRO A 711 6.24 20.84 -33.83
C PRO A 711 7.74 20.49 -33.92
N PRO A 712 8.63 21.14 -33.12
CA PRO A 712 10.09 20.97 -33.17
C PRO A 712 10.59 19.52 -33.10
N ILE A 713 9.86 18.59 -32.49
CA ILE A 713 10.21 17.16 -32.47
C ILE A 713 10.31 16.55 -33.87
N LEU A 714 9.62 17.09 -34.88
CA LEU A 714 9.71 16.65 -36.29
C LEU A 714 10.94 17.16 -37.04
N ASP A 715 11.75 18.00 -36.38
CA ASP A 715 13.08 18.40 -36.84
C ASP A 715 14.19 17.55 -36.20
N LEU A 716 13.89 16.62 -35.29
CA LEU A 716 14.88 15.77 -34.62
C LEU A 716 15.03 14.41 -35.30
N ILE A 717 16.28 14.06 -35.65
CA ILE A 717 16.65 12.78 -36.25
C ILE A 717 17.38 11.94 -35.20
N PHE A 718 16.72 10.87 -34.74
CA PHE A 718 17.23 10.00 -33.68
C PHE A 718 18.15 8.91 -34.23
N ASN A 719 19.44 8.92 -33.82
CA ASN A 719 20.45 7.97 -34.26
C ASN A 719 20.03 6.52 -34.03
N ARG A 720 20.32 5.59 -34.96
CA ARG A 720 19.91 4.17 -34.83
C ARG A 720 20.64 3.45 -33.68
N ALA A 721 21.86 3.87 -33.36
CA ALA A 721 22.60 3.38 -32.21
C ALA A 721 22.11 4.06 -30.91
N HIS A 722 22.02 3.27 -29.84
CA HIS A 722 21.80 3.71 -28.47
C HIS A 722 23.05 3.40 -27.63
N ASN A 723 23.26 4.15 -26.55
CA ASN A 723 24.35 3.91 -25.59
C ASN A 723 23.73 3.51 -24.24
N GLN A 724 24.23 2.44 -23.62
CA GLN A 724 23.80 2.04 -22.27
C GLN A 724 24.25 3.09 -21.23
N LEU A 725 23.41 3.33 -20.23
CA LEU A 725 23.65 4.30 -19.16
C LEU A 725 24.20 3.59 -17.91
N THR A 726 25.50 3.75 -17.66
CA THR A 726 26.22 3.05 -16.58
C THR A 726 26.45 3.91 -15.33
N GLY A 727 25.82 5.09 -15.22
CA GLY A 727 26.04 6.07 -14.14
C GLY A 727 25.29 5.81 -12.83
N GLY A 728 24.54 4.70 -12.76
CA GLY A 728 23.57 4.42 -11.69
C GLY A 728 22.23 5.14 -11.92
N VAL A 729 21.12 4.53 -11.50
CA VAL A 729 19.79 5.14 -11.66
C VAL A 729 19.59 6.23 -10.60
N VAL A 730 19.73 5.86 -9.33
CA VAL A 730 19.56 6.75 -8.17
C VAL A 730 20.90 7.15 -7.55
N ASP A 731 21.80 6.20 -7.36
CA ASP A 731 23.15 6.41 -6.82
C ASP A 731 24.13 5.39 -7.44
N ALA A 732 25.41 5.48 -7.10
CA ALA A 732 26.48 4.59 -7.54
C ALA A 732 26.68 3.35 -6.65
N ILE A 733 25.85 3.18 -5.61
CA ILE A 733 25.82 2.00 -4.73
C ILE A 733 24.59 1.13 -5.08
N PRO A 734 24.62 -0.19 -4.79
CA PRO A 734 23.43 -1.04 -4.91
C PRO A 734 22.27 -0.48 -4.07
N VAL A 735 21.04 -0.60 -4.57
CA VAL A 735 19.85 -0.11 -3.88
C VAL A 735 19.53 -0.92 -2.62
N SER A 736 18.88 -0.25 -1.67
CA SER A 736 18.51 -0.77 -0.36
C SER A 736 17.13 -0.28 0.04
N GLU A 737 16.35 -1.15 0.68
CA GLU A 737 15.04 -0.80 1.25
C GLU A 737 15.14 0.10 2.49
N THR A 738 16.28 0.11 3.18
CA THR A 738 16.49 0.84 4.44
C THR A 738 17.49 1.98 4.35
N GLN A 739 18.47 1.92 3.44
CA GLN A 739 19.46 3.00 3.30
C GLN A 739 18.97 4.11 2.35
N ALA A 740 18.93 5.33 2.89
CA ALA A 740 18.75 6.56 2.11
C ALA A 740 20.01 6.89 1.27
N LEU A 741 19.92 7.93 0.43
CA LEU A 741 21.04 8.43 -0.37
C LEU A 741 22.28 8.76 0.48
N ARG A 742 23.47 8.39 0.01
CA ARG A 742 24.73 8.70 0.69
C ARG A 742 25.05 10.20 0.64
N ALA A 743 25.93 10.63 1.54
CA ALA A 743 26.56 11.94 1.47
C ALA A 743 27.31 12.13 0.14
N ALA A 744 27.01 13.23 -0.56
CA ALA A 744 27.64 13.62 -1.81
C ALA A 744 28.47 14.90 -1.68
N THR A 745 28.20 15.73 -0.66
CA THR A 745 28.90 16.99 -0.41
C THR A 745 30.01 16.83 0.63
N THR A 746 30.94 17.79 0.65
CA THR A 746 32.05 17.87 1.62
C THR A 746 31.59 18.09 3.07
N ASP A 747 30.34 18.50 3.29
CA ASP A 747 29.71 18.70 4.59
C ASP A 747 28.67 17.63 4.96
N GLY A 748 28.68 16.48 4.26
CA GLY A 748 27.91 15.29 4.66
C GLY A 748 26.46 15.23 4.16
N ARG A 749 25.99 16.22 3.38
CA ARG A 749 24.64 16.26 2.81
C ARG A 749 24.53 15.35 1.58
N ASN A 750 23.35 14.77 1.36
CA ASN A 750 23.05 14.04 0.11
C ASN A 750 22.74 15.03 -1.05
N TYR A 751 22.66 14.54 -2.28
CA TYR A 751 22.47 15.43 -3.43
C TYR A 751 21.06 16.01 -3.56
N LEU A 752 20.02 15.40 -2.97
CA LEU A 752 18.67 15.98 -2.95
C LEU A 752 18.62 17.19 -2.02
N ARG A 753 19.27 17.10 -0.86
CA ARG A 753 19.52 18.23 0.05
C ARG A 753 20.29 19.34 -0.66
N TRP A 754 21.36 19.00 -1.38
CA TRP A 754 22.11 19.98 -2.17
C TRP A 754 21.24 20.66 -3.24
N LEU A 755 20.39 19.92 -3.96
CA LEU A 755 19.46 20.49 -4.96
C LEU A 755 18.41 21.41 -4.31
N LEU A 756 17.90 21.08 -3.12
CA LEU A 756 17.03 21.95 -2.33
C LEU A 756 17.71 23.26 -1.95
N ASP A 757 18.91 23.19 -1.37
CA ASP A 757 19.65 24.37 -0.88
C ASP A 757 20.14 25.25 -2.06
N ALA A 758 20.66 24.64 -3.13
CA ALA A 758 21.08 25.34 -4.35
C ALA A 758 19.90 26.02 -5.05
N SER A 759 18.78 25.32 -5.27
CA SER A 759 17.57 25.91 -5.89
C SER A 759 16.91 26.99 -5.03
N SER A 760 17.22 27.05 -3.72
CA SER A 760 16.81 28.13 -2.81
C SER A 760 17.76 29.33 -2.86
N THR A 761 19.00 29.15 -3.33
CA THR A 761 20.04 30.18 -3.37
C THR A 761 20.01 30.94 -4.69
N SER A 762 20.18 30.24 -5.83
CA SER A 762 20.09 30.84 -7.17
C SER A 762 20.07 29.79 -8.27
N LEU A 763 19.69 30.20 -9.49
CA LEU A 763 19.88 29.40 -10.70
C LEU A 763 21.36 29.08 -10.95
N ASP A 764 22.27 30.02 -10.65
CA ASP A 764 23.72 29.84 -10.85
C ASP A 764 24.30 28.75 -9.94
N ALA A 765 23.78 28.56 -8.72
CA ALA A 765 24.20 27.46 -7.85
C ALA A 765 23.95 26.08 -8.49
N LEU A 766 22.82 25.92 -9.22
CA LEU A 766 22.48 24.69 -9.95
C LEU A 766 23.39 24.46 -11.19
N TYR A 767 23.94 25.52 -11.78
CA TYR A 767 24.94 25.41 -12.85
C TYR A 767 26.36 25.16 -12.32
N ALA A 768 26.76 25.89 -11.26
CA ALA A 768 28.10 25.84 -10.68
C ALA A 768 28.45 24.49 -10.08
N GLN A 769 27.48 23.76 -9.51
CA GLN A 769 27.68 22.42 -8.93
C GLN A 769 28.80 22.37 -7.87
N ALA A 770 28.97 23.45 -7.10
CA ALA A 770 30.01 23.56 -6.09
C ALA A 770 29.67 22.81 -4.78
N GLY A 771 30.70 22.31 -4.08
CA GLY A 771 30.57 21.69 -2.76
C GLY A 771 30.40 20.16 -2.76
N PHE A 772 30.45 19.51 -3.93
CA PHE A 772 30.53 18.05 -4.01
C PHE A 772 31.93 17.53 -3.64
N THR A 773 32.00 16.35 -3.04
CA THR A 773 33.26 15.68 -2.69
C THR A 773 34.12 15.42 -3.93
N ASP A 774 35.44 15.60 -3.81
CA ASP A 774 36.43 15.55 -4.90
C ASP A 774 36.14 16.49 -6.09
N ASP A 775 35.30 17.52 -5.92
CA ASP A 775 34.72 18.36 -6.99
C ASP A 775 33.98 17.54 -8.07
N ARG A 776 33.38 16.40 -7.69
CA ARG A 776 32.66 15.49 -8.60
C ARG A 776 31.15 15.50 -8.34
N PRO A 777 30.34 16.21 -9.16
CA PRO A 777 28.89 16.08 -9.08
C PRO A 777 28.44 14.63 -9.39
N PRO A 778 27.30 14.18 -8.84
CA PRO A 778 26.75 12.86 -9.13
C PRO A 778 26.49 12.65 -10.64
N SER A 779 26.62 11.40 -11.09
CA SER A 779 26.33 10.98 -12.47
C SER A 779 25.06 10.15 -12.61
N SER A 780 24.29 10.00 -11.52
CA SER A 780 23.07 9.19 -11.52
C SER A 780 21.93 9.88 -12.26
N LEU A 781 21.07 9.07 -12.90
CA LEU A 781 19.99 9.57 -13.74
C LEU A 781 19.03 10.48 -12.96
N LEU A 782 18.66 10.09 -11.74
CA LEU A 782 17.79 10.88 -10.86
C LEU A 782 18.36 12.29 -10.59
N TYR A 783 19.66 12.42 -10.27
CA TYR A 783 20.31 13.72 -10.08
C TYR A 783 20.27 14.57 -11.35
N LEU A 784 20.62 13.99 -12.51
CA LEU A 784 20.68 14.70 -13.78
C LEU A 784 19.29 15.22 -14.20
N PHE A 785 18.25 14.39 -14.08
CA PHE A 785 16.88 14.78 -14.40
C PHE A 785 16.33 15.83 -13.43
N LEU A 786 16.51 15.66 -12.11
CA LEU A 786 16.00 16.62 -11.11
C LEU A 786 16.67 17.99 -11.20
N ARG A 787 17.99 18.03 -11.45
CA ARG A 787 18.71 19.29 -11.67
C ARG A 787 18.20 20.02 -12.92
N HIS A 788 17.95 19.29 -14.01
CA HIS A 788 17.38 19.86 -15.21
C HIS A 788 15.92 20.32 -15.01
N ALA A 789 15.12 19.56 -14.26
CA ALA A 789 13.75 19.93 -13.93
C ALA A 789 13.66 21.25 -13.15
N LEU A 790 14.55 21.46 -12.17
CA LEU A 790 14.64 22.72 -11.43
C LEU A 790 15.04 23.90 -12.32
N GLN A 791 16.00 23.71 -13.25
CA GLN A 791 16.37 24.74 -14.23
C GLN A 791 15.17 25.14 -15.11
N LEU A 792 14.41 24.15 -15.59
CA LEU A 792 13.17 24.38 -16.36
C LEU A 792 12.07 25.02 -15.50
N GLY A 793 11.97 24.68 -14.21
CA GLY A 793 11.04 25.31 -13.26
C GLY A 793 11.34 26.80 -13.02
N TYR A 794 12.61 27.18 -12.95
CA TYR A 794 13.04 28.60 -12.95
C TYR A 794 12.64 29.30 -14.27
N HIS A 795 12.78 28.62 -15.41
CA HIS A 795 12.45 29.15 -16.73
C HIS A 795 10.93 29.33 -16.97
N ASP A 796 10.07 28.36 -16.62
CA ASP A 796 8.60 28.52 -16.66
C ASP A 796 8.14 29.68 -15.75
N THR A 797 8.69 29.76 -14.53
CA THR A 797 8.43 30.87 -13.61
C THR A 797 8.81 32.22 -14.25
N GLY A 798 9.96 32.29 -14.90
CA GLY A 798 10.41 33.49 -15.63
C GLY A 798 9.49 33.88 -16.78
N ILE A 799 9.01 32.92 -17.58
CA ILE A 799 8.07 33.19 -18.69
C ILE A 799 6.73 33.72 -18.15
N ARG A 800 6.18 33.09 -17.11
CA ARG A 800 4.93 33.54 -16.47
C ARG A 800 5.07 34.94 -15.87
N LEU A 801 6.22 35.27 -15.29
CA LEU A 801 6.54 36.65 -14.84
C LEU A 801 6.57 37.67 -15.99
N HIS A 802 7.19 37.35 -17.14
CA HIS A 802 7.22 38.24 -18.31
C HIS A 802 5.83 38.43 -18.94
N GLN A 803 5.00 37.38 -18.96
CA GLN A 803 3.58 37.48 -19.33
C GLN A 803 2.82 38.41 -18.37
N ARG A 804 2.97 38.20 -17.05
CA ARG A 804 2.31 38.99 -16.00
C ARG A 804 2.70 40.47 -16.02
N ALA A 805 3.94 40.78 -16.41
CA ALA A 805 4.43 42.14 -16.61
C ALA A 805 3.99 42.79 -17.96
N GLY A 806 3.24 42.07 -18.80
CA GLY A 806 2.79 42.55 -20.11
C GLY A 806 3.89 42.61 -21.17
N LEU A 807 5.05 41.98 -20.92
CA LEU A 807 6.22 42.00 -21.81
C LEU A 807 6.16 40.90 -22.88
N TYR A 808 5.54 39.76 -22.55
CA TYR A 808 5.31 38.66 -23.50
C TYR A 808 3.82 38.53 -23.85
N ASP A 809 3.49 38.61 -25.14
CA ASP A 809 2.26 38.04 -25.68
C ASP A 809 2.36 36.50 -25.82
N ALA A 810 1.25 35.83 -26.14
CA ALA A 810 1.22 34.37 -26.28
C ALA A 810 2.19 33.83 -27.36
N THR A 811 2.49 34.61 -28.41
CA THR A 811 3.46 34.24 -29.46
C THR A 811 4.89 34.46 -28.98
N ALA A 812 5.15 35.44 -28.11
CA ALA A 812 6.42 35.62 -27.42
C ALA A 812 6.68 34.49 -26.40
N MET A 813 5.68 34.10 -25.59
CA MET A 813 5.77 32.94 -24.70
C MET A 813 6.07 31.64 -25.45
N GLN A 814 5.35 31.35 -26.54
CA GLN A 814 5.59 30.17 -27.38
C GLN A 814 7.01 30.14 -27.95
N ARG A 815 7.57 31.30 -28.32
CA ARG A 815 8.96 31.42 -28.79
C ARG A 815 9.98 31.25 -27.66
N ALA A 816 9.73 31.86 -26.49
CA ALA A 816 10.62 31.76 -25.32
C ALA A 816 10.78 30.32 -24.80
N ARG A 817 9.81 29.44 -25.05
CA ARG A 817 9.88 28.00 -24.74
C ARG A 817 10.62 27.15 -25.78
N GLN A 818 10.98 27.68 -26.95
CA GLN A 818 11.67 26.93 -28.00
C GLN A 818 13.18 27.13 -27.91
N ASP A 819 13.95 26.04 -28.06
CA ASP A 819 15.41 26.09 -28.10
C ASP A 819 15.89 26.41 -29.52
N ASP A 820 16.61 27.52 -29.68
CA ASP A 820 17.21 27.89 -30.96
C ASP A 820 18.40 26.94 -31.27
N PRO A 821 18.43 26.26 -32.44
CA PRO A 821 19.39 25.17 -32.71
C PRO A 821 20.83 25.62 -32.93
N PHE A 822 21.06 26.92 -33.05
CA PHE A 822 22.39 27.53 -33.09
C PHE A 822 22.35 28.83 -32.28
N LEU A 823 23.10 28.89 -31.18
CA LEU A 823 23.24 30.10 -30.37
C LEU A 823 24.22 31.08 -31.02
N HIS A 824 23.88 32.37 -30.97
CA HIS A 824 24.58 33.50 -31.58
C HIS A 824 24.87 33.37 -33.09
N VAL A 825 24.15 32.50 -33.81
CA VAL A 825 24.32 32.24 -35.24
C VAL A 825 22.94 32.18 -35.92
N ARG A 826 22.55 33.30 -36.54
CA ARG A 826 21.28 33.48 -37.25
C ARG A 826 21.51 34.27 -38.55
N ALA A 827 20.53 34.25 -39.46
CA ALA A 827 20.46 35.18 -40.58
C ALA A 827 19.49 36.33 -40.24
N GLY A 828 19.91 37.57 -40.46
CA GLY A 828 19.18 38.79 -40.09
C GLY A 828 19.57 39.35 -38.71
N ASP A 829 19.04 40.53 -38.37
CA ASP A 829 19.51 41.37 -37.26
C ASP A 829 19.15 40.87 -35.85
N GLY A 830 18.49 39.71 -35.73
CA GLY A 830 18.13 39.10 -34.45
C GLY A 830 19.20 38.10 -33.98
N VAL A 831 19.82 38.37 -32.84
CA VAL A 831 20.70 37.40 -32.16
C VAL A 831 19.88 36.21 -31.67
N SER A 832 20.33 34.97 -31.90
CA SER A 832 19.78 33.79 -31.23
C SER A 832 20.43 33.63 -29.87
N GLU A 833 19.64 33.62 -28.80
CA GLU A 833 20.11 33.54 -27.42
C GLU A 833 19.64 32.26 -26.72
N SER A 834 20.25 31.93 -25.59
CA SER A 834 19.84 30.80 -24.76
C SER A 834 18.42 31.00 -24.21
N ARG A 835 17.61 29.94 -24.11
CA ARG A 835 16.26 29.99 -23.47
C ARG A 835 16.30 30.58 -22.04
N TYR A 836 17.45 30.52 -21.39
CA TYR A 836 17.66 31.01 -20.02
C TYR A 836 18.10 32.48 -19.96
N GLN A 837 18.46 33.12 -21.08
CA GLN A 837 18.90 34.51 -21.13
C GLN A 837 17.90 35.51 -20.48
N PRO A 838 16.57 35.39 -20.68
CA PRO A 838 15.59 36.29 -20.03
C PRO A 838 15.56 36.20 -18.49
N LEU A 839 16.16 35.16 -17.90
CA LEU A 839 16.29 35.05 -16.44
C LEU A 839 17.42 35.94 -15.90
N TYR A 840 18.43 36.23 -16.72
CA TYR A 840 19.58 37.08 -16.37
C TYR A 840 19.33 38.57 -16.66
N GLU A 841 18.23 38.91 -17.33
CA GLU A 841 17.83 40.29 -17.53
C GLU A 841 17.44 40.99 -16.21
N ARG A 842 17.69 42.29 -16.15
CA ARG A 842 17.27 43.18 -15.06
C ARG A 842 16.04 43.94 -15.51
N VAL A 843 14.87 43.46 -15.10
CA VAL A 843 13.58 43.94 -15.59
C VAL A 843 12.80 44.59 -14.44
N PRO A 844 12.85 45.93 -14.24
CA PRO A 844 12.23 46.59 -13.10
C PRO A 844 10.71 46.34 -12.97
N GLY A 845 10.01 46.15 -14.10
CA GLY A 845 8.58 45.81 -14.13
C GLY A 845 8.25 44.40 -13.62
N ILE A 846 9.25 43.52 -13.47
CA ILE A 846 9.13 42.19 -12.83
C ILE A 846 9.66 42.24 -11.40
N THR A 847 10.89 42.76 -11.23
CA THR A 847 11.69 42.62 -10.00
C THR A 847 11.49 43.75 -8.98
N GLY A 848 10.88 44.86 -9.40
CA GLY A 848 10.82 46.10 -8.61
C GLY A 848 12.16 46.82 -8.44
N SER A 849 13.26 46.33 -9.05
CA SER A 849 14.61 46.86 -8.85
C SER A 849 15.44 46.89 -10.15
N PRO A 850 16.17 47.99 -10.45
CA PRO A 850 17.03 48.06 -11.63
C PRO A 850 18.36 47.30 -11.48
N THR A 851 18.69 46.76 -10.31
CA THR A 851 19.94 46.02 -10.06
C THR A 851 19.77 44.50 -10.01
N LEU A 852 18.56 44.02 -9.71
CA LEU A 852 18.24 42.62 -9.45
C LEU A 852 17.85 41.90 -10.75
N SER A 853 18.42 40.73 -11.03
CA SER A 853 18.02 39.88 -12.15
C SER A 853 16.68 39.17 -11.88
N VAL A 854 16.05 38.64 -12.92
CA VAL A 854 14.81 37.85 -12.77
C VAL A 854 15.08 36.54 -12.00
N HIS A 855 16.22 35.86 -12.16
CA HIS A 855 16.53 34.66 -11.36
C HIS A 855 16.82 34.96 -9.89
N GLU A 856 17.50 36.08 -9.59
CA GLU A 856 17.73 36.53 -8.21
C GLU A 856 16.41 36.88 -7.53
N PHE A 857 15.52 37.59 -8.24
CA PHE A 857 14.18 37.93 -7.77
C PHE A 857 13.31 36.69 -7.52
N ILE A 858 13.33 35.70 -8.41
CA ILE A 858 12.64 34.41 -8.23
C ILE A 858 13.15 33.73 -6.96
N ALA A 859 14.47 33.56 -6.82
CA ALA A 859 15.08 32.89 -5.67
C ALA A 859 14.70 33.55 -4.34
N ALA A 860 14.81 34.88 -4.27
CA ALA A 860 14.45 35.67 -3.08
C ALA A 860 12.94 35.64 -2.74
N SER A 861 12.07 35.30 -3.70
CA SER A 861 10.61 35.39 -3.57
C SER A 861 9.87 34.04 -3.68
N LEU A 862 10.58 32.91 -3.68
CA LEU A 862 10.02 31.57 -3.97
C LEU A 862 8.77 31.19 -3.15
N THR A 863 8.67 31.65 -1.90
CA THR A 863 7.57 31.30 -0.98
C THR A 863 6.36 32.23 -1.11
N THR A 864 6.51 33.41 -1.71
CA THR A 864 5.45 34.44 -1.81
C THR A 864 4.97 34.65 -3.25
N LEU A 865 5.77 34.26 -4.25
CA LEU A 865 5.45 34.47 -5.65
C LEU A 865 4.49 33.40 -6.19
N ALA A 866 3.25 33.80 -6.47
CA ALA A 866 2.21 32.91 -7.03
C ALA A 866 2.65 32.24 -8.36
N ASP A 867 3.38 32.96 -9.21
CA ASP A 867 3.91 32.45 -10.49
C ASP A 867 4.94 31.32 -10.30
N ALA A 868 5.63 31.27 -9.14
CA ALA A 868 6.57 30.20 -8.79
C ALA A 868 5.89 28.95 -8.22
N ARG A 869 4.54 28.87 -8.16
CA ARG A 869 3.80 27.73 -7.59
C ARG A 869 4.32 26.38 -8.09
N ASN A 870 4.56 26.25 -9.39
CA ASN A 870 5.05 25.00 -10.01
C ASN A 870 6.47 24.61 -9.52
N LEU A 871 7.35 25.59 -9.29
CA LEU A 871 8.72 25.39 -8.77
C LEU A 871 8.74 25.16 -7.26
N THR A 872 7.88 25.84 -6.50
CA THR A 872 7.71 25.62 -5.05
C THR A 872 7.06 24.27 -4.75
N GLN A 873 6.18 23.76 -5.63
CA GLN A 873 5.74 22.36 -5.60
C GLN A 873 6.89 21.37 -5.85
N GLN A 874 7.77 21.62 -6.83
CA GLN A 874 8.96 20.76 -7.06
C GLN A 874 9.89 20.73 -5.84
N ARG A 875 10.16 21.89 -5.22
CA ARG A 875 10.96 21.97 -3.99
C ARG A 875 10.29 21.26 -2.81
N ALA A 876 8.98 21.39 -2.64
CA ALA A 876 8.24 20.63 -1.63
C ALA A 876 8.30 19.11 -1.87
N ALA A 877 8.27 18.66 -3.13
CA ALA A 877 8.44 17.26 -3.50
C ALA A 877 9.87 16.75 -3.23
N LEU A 878 10.90 17.52 -3.55
CA LEU A 878 12.30 17.17 -3.23
C LEU A 878 12.51 16.97 -1.73
N ALA A 879 11.88 17.79 -0.88
CA ALA A 879 11.94 17.66 0.58
C ALA A 879 11.22 16.40 1.12
N VAL A 880 10.29 15.82 0.35
CA VAL A 880 9.73 14.49 0.63
C VAL A 880 10.72 13.38 0.24
N LEU A 881 11.38 13.52 -0.91
CA LEU A 881 12.30 12.51 -1.45
C LEU A 881 13.65 12.44 -0.71
N GLU A 882 14.09 13.50 -0.04
CA GLU A 882 15.41 13.63 0.62
C GLU A 882 15.70 12.49 1.63
N HIS A 883 14.66 11.96 2.28
CA HIS A 883 14.76 11.03 3.41
C HIS A 883 14.32 9.59 3.07
N GLU A 884 13.97 9.32 1.81
CA GLU A 884 13.43 8.03 1.38
C GLU A 884 14.55 7.06 0.96
N SER A 885 14.28 5.75 1.03
CA SER A 885 15.29 4.73 0.75
C SER A 885 15.62 4.62 -0.74
N THR A 886 16.85 4.23 -1.05
CA THR A 886 17.37 4.16 -2.43
C THR A 886 16.55 3.25 -3.33
N ALA A 887 16.02 2.13 -2.82
CA ALA A 887 15.16 1.23 -3.59
C ALA A 887 13.76 1.82 -3.86
N ARG A 888 13.17 2.56 -2.90
CA ARG A 888 11.90 3.27 -3.14
C ARG A 888 12.07 4.42 -4.15
N LEU A 889 13.18 5.16 -4.06
CA LEU A 889 13.53 6.20 -5.04
C LEU A 889 13.74 5.62 -6.45
N GLU A 890 14.32 4.42 -6.57
CA GLU A 890 14.54 3.78 -7.87
C GLU A 890 13.22 3.30 -8.48
N ARG A 891 12.37 2.63 -7.68
CA ARG A 891 11.01 2.25 -8.11
C ARG A 891 10.20 3.46 -8.57
N ALA A 892 10.22 4.57 -7.82
CA ALA A 892 9.50 5.78 -8.19
C ALA A 892 10.05 6.49 -9.43
N PHE A 893 11.37 6.45 -9.66
CA PHE A 893 11.97 6.97 -10.89
C PHE A 893 11.60 6.09 -12.10
N ALA A 894 11.64 4.76 -11.95
CA ALA A 894 11.24 3.81 -12.98
C ALA A 894 9.77 3.99 -13.37
N ASP A 895 8.85 3.91 -12.40
CA ASP A 895 7.40 4.09 -12.63
C ASP A 895 7.09 5.45 -13.29
N HIS A 896 7.76 6.53 -12.90
CA HIS A 896 7.59 7.85 -13.54
C HIS A 896 7.96 7.83 -15.03
N ILE A 897 9.13 7.29 -15.38
CA ILE A 897 9.59 7.24 -16.78
C ILE A 897 8.72 6.28 -17.59
N ASP A 898 8.31 5.16 -17.00
CA ASP A 898 7.43 4.16 -17.62
C ASP A 898 6.02 4.75 -17.87
N ALA A 899 5.50 5.60 -16.96
CA ALA A 899 4.29 6.40 -17.14
C ALA A 899 4.41 7.45 -18.23
N CYS A 900 5.60 8.00 -18.44
CA CYS A 900 5.89 8.93 -19.54
C CYS A 900 6.07 8.23 -20.90
N SER A 901 6.08 6.88 -20.94
CA SER A 901 6.53 6.09 -22.10
C SER A 901 5.51 5.06 -22.59
N TYR A 902 5.11 4.09 -21.74
CA TYR A 902 4.31 2.93 -22.18
C TYR A 902 3.26 2.41 -21.18
N ARG A 903 3.21 2.90 -19.93
CA ARG A 903 2.21 2.48 -18.93
C ARG A 903 0.83 3.10 -19.17
N LEU A 904 0.22 2.75 -20.30
CA LEU A 904 -1.15 3.17 -20.68
C LEU A 904 -2.19 2.79 -19.61
N ASP A 905 -1.96 1.69 -18.89
CA ASP A 905 -2.73 1.25 -17.74
C ASP A 905 -2.81 2.32 -16.66
N ALA A 906 -1.70 2.99 -16.31
CA ALA A 906 -1.66 4.03 -15.30
C ALA A 906 -2.49 5.27 -15.69
N TRP A 907 -2.53 5.60 -16.99
CA TRP A 907 -3.35 6.70 -17.52
C TRP A 907 -4.84 6.35 -17.54
N LEU A 908 -5.21 5.12 -17.93
CA LEU A 908 -6.59 4.62 -17.88
C LEU A 908 -7.10 4.51 -16.43
N LEU A 909 -6.27 4.00 -15.52
CA LEU A 909 -6.56 3.95 -14.08
C LEU A 909 -6.67 5.35 -13.47
N GLY A 910 -5.93 6.34 -13.98
CA GLY A 910 -6.08 7.74 -13.59
C GLY A 910 -7.52 8.26 -13.71
N TYR A 911 -8.28 7.86 -14.74
CA TYR A 911 -9.71 8.19 -14.84
C TYR A 911 -10.52 7.55 -13.70
N VAL A 912 -10.22 6.31 -13.35
CA VAL A 912 -10.88 5.61 -12.23
C VAL A 912 -10.51 6.27 -10.90
N HIS A 913 -9.27 6.74 -10.74
CA HIS A 913 -8.83 7.48 -9.55
C HIS A 913 -9.50 8.85 -9.44
N VAL A 914 -9.78 9.56 -10.55
CA VAL A 914 -10.63 10.77 -10.53
C VAL A 914 -12.07 10.42 -10.17
N GLN A 915 -12.65 9.38 -10.79
CA GLN A 915 -14.03 8.95 -10.48
C GLN A 915 -14.19 8.60 -9.00
N LEU A 916 -13.27 7.80 -8.45
CA LEU A 916 -13.27 7.36 -7.07
C LEU A 916 -13.03 8.52 -6.11
N ALA A 917 -12.17 9.50 -6.45
CA ALA A 917 -12.00 10.71 -5.66
C ALA A 917 -13.32 11.52 -5.57
N ARG A 918 -14.05 11.66 -6.68
CA ARG A 918 -15.37 12.32 -6.71
C ARG A 918 -16.42 11.55 -5.89
N MET A 919 -16.49 10.23 -6.04
CA MET A 919 -17.36 9.36 -5.22
C MET A 919 -17.07 9.53 -3.71
N ARG A 920 -15.80 9.70 -3.34
CA ARG A 920 -15.35 9.94 -1.96
C ARG A 920 -15.41 11.40 -1.50
N GLY A 921 -15.81 12.35 -2.35
CA GLY A 921 -15.77 13.79 -2.04
C GLY A 921 -14.36 14.37 -1.84
N LEU A 922 -13.32 13.64 -2.25
CA LEU A 922 -11.92 14.00 -2.04
C LEU A 922 -11.47 15.12 -2.98
N SER A 923 -10.80 16.12 -2.40
CA SER A 923 -10.12 17.22 -3.09
C SER A 923 -8.83 17.54 -2.35
N ASP A 924 -7.80 18.05 -3.06
CA ASP A 924 -6.49 18.33 -2.45
C ASP A 924 -6.55 19.58 -1.56
N GLY A 925 -5.97 19.47 -0.35
CA GLY A 925 -6.02 20.52 0.68
C GLY A 925 -7.37 20.67 1.40
N SER A 926 -8.40 19.89 1.04
CA SER A 926 -9.70 19.94 1.72
C SER A 926 -9.67 19.25 3.08
N ALA A 927 -10.28 19.90 4.08
CA ALA A 927 -10.46 19.34 5.43
C ALA A 927 -11.78 18.55 5.58
N GLN A 928 -12.55 18.36 4.50
CA GLN A 928 -13.78 17.56 4.55
C GLN A 928 -13.44 16.06 4.64
N PRO A 929 -14.10 15.28 5.53
CA PRO A 929 -13.89 13.85 5.62
C PRO A 929 -14.44 13.13 4.37
N ALA A 930 -13.79 12.04 3.97
CA ALA A 930 -14.21 11.25 2.82
C ALA A 930 -15.62 10.65 3.00
N ARG A 931 -16.44 10.64 1.94
CA ARG A 931 -17.75 9.95 1.92
C ARG A 931 -17.52 8.44 2.13
N ARG A 932 -18.00 7.94 3.26
CA ARG A 932 -17.93 6.54 3.66
C ARG A 932 -18.95 5.66 2.90
N GLY A 933 -18.99 4.37 3.22
CA GLY A 933 -19.88 3.39 2.60
C GLY A 933 -19.23 2.64 1.44
N ILE A 934 -19.52 1.35 1.30
CA ILE A 934 -19.03 0.51 0.20
C ILE A 934 -19.95 -0.68 -0.02
N TYR A 935 -20.15 -1.12 -1.27
CA TYR A 935 -20.85 -2.37 -1.55
C TYR A 935 -19.87 -3.55 -1.60
N LEU A 936 -20.35 -4.75 -1.30
CA LEU A 936 -19.55 -5.98 -1.27
C LEU A 936 -20.00 -6.96 -2.37
N GLY A 937 -19.03 -7.65 -2.96
CA GLY A 937 -19.24 -8.73 -3.91
C GLY A 937 -18.04 -9.66 -3.98
N GLY A 938 -18.15 -10.73 -4.76
CA GLY A 938 -17.10 -11.73 -4.89
C GLY A 938 -16.92 -12.17 -6.33
N TYR A 939 -15.69 -12.49 -6.71
CA TYR A 939 -15.34 -12.89 -8.09
C TYR A 939 -14.30 -14.02 -8.13
N ALA A 940 -14.35 -14.79 -9.21
CA ALA A 940 -13.27 -15.68 -9.65
C ALA A 940 -13.33 -15.91 -11.16
N TRP A 941 -12.23 -16.34 -11.76
CA TRP A 941 -12.20 -16.75 -13.16
C TRP A 941 -11.30 -17.96 -13.42
N LEU A 942 -11.52 -18.62 -14.55
CA LEU A 942 -10.67 -19.66 -15.11
C LEU A 942 -10.50 -19.43 -16.61
N GLU A 943 -9.29 -19.57 -17.12
CA GLU A 943 -8.99 -19.48 -18.56
C GLU A 943 -8.78 -20.87 -19.17
N ARG A 944 -9.20 -21.05 -20.42
CA ARG A 944 -9.03 -22.29 -21.21
C ARG A 944 -9.51 -23.56 -20.49
N LEU A 945 -10.69 -23.50 -19.87
CA LEU A 945 -11.29 -24.61 -19.12
C LEU A 945 -11.82 -25.70 -20.07
N GLY A 946 -10.98 -26.68 -20.39
CA GLY A 946 -11.34 -27.87 -21.19
C GLY A 946 -11.57 -29.15 -20.37
N PRO A 947 -12.29 -30.15 -20.92
CA PRO A 947 -12.33 -31.49 -20.33
C PRO A 947 -10.94 -32.13 -20.34
N ARG A 948 -10.58 -32.84 -19.27
CA ARG A 948 -9.28 -33.51 -19.18
C ARG A 948 -9.21 -34.65 -20.21
N PRO A 949 -8.23 -34.67 -21.14
CA PRO A 949 -8.09 -35.79 -22.07
C PRO A 949 -7.82 -37.10 -21.30
N PRO A 950 -8.35 -38.24 -21.78
CA PRO A 950 -8.13 -39.53 -21.13
C PRO A 950 -6.63 -39.83 -21.06
N ARG A 951 -6.13 -40.16 -19.87
CA ARG A 951 -4.75 -40.61 -19.70
C ARG A 951 -4.54 -41.89 -20.51
N ALA A 952 -3.86 -41.78 -21.65
CA ALA A 952 -3.41 -42.93 -22.42
C ALA A 952 -2.64 -43.87 -21.48
N HIS A 953 -3.18 -45.07 -21.28
CA HIS A 953 -2.53 -46.09 -20.44
C HIS A 953 -1.41 -46.74 -21.25
N THR A 954 -0.29 -46.04 -21.37
CA THR A 954 0.97 -46.65 -21.83
C THR A 954 1.35 -47.74 -20.84
N GLY A 955 1.20 -49.00 -21.25
CA GLY A 955 1.51 -50.21 -20.48
C GLY A 955 3.01 -50.43 -20.26
N ALA A 956 3.75 -49.38 -19.88
CA ALA A 956 5.15 -49.47 -19.51
C ALA A 956 5.25 -50.02 -18.08
N ALA A 957 5.91 -51.17 -17.94
CA ALA A 957 6.14 -51.80 -16.64
C ALA A 957 6.88 -50.86 -15.68
N ARG A 958 6.49 -50.88 -14.39
CA ARG A 958 7.13 -50.09 -13.33
C ARG A 958 8.63 -50.43 -13.21
N ARG A 959 9.50 -49.62 -13.81
CA ARG A 959 10.89 -49.49 -13.38
C ARG A 959 10.97 -48.43 -12.27
N PRO A 960 11.56 -48.72 -11.10
CA PRO A 960 11.70 -47.74 -10.03
C PRO A 960 12.81 -46.73 -10.36
N CYS A 961 12.44 -45.61 -10.99
CA CYS A 961 13.35 -44.48 -11.19
C CYS A 961 13.55 -43.74 -9.86
N ALA A 962 14.74 -43.86 -9.28
CA ALA A 962 15.10 -43.19 -8.02
C ALA A 962 15.40 -41.70 -8.24
N CYS A 963 14.36 -40.85 -8.18
CA CYS A 963 14.51 -39.40 -8.08
C CYS A 963 14.47 -38.98 -6.61
N ARG A 964 15.46 -38.18 -6.17
CA ARG A 964 15.51 -37.64 -4.80
C ARG A 964 14.34 -36.69 -4.56
N GLY A 965 13.82 -36.65 -3.33
CA GLY A 965 12.71 -35.80 -2.96
C GLY A 965 13.07 -34.32 -2.99
N ILE A 966 12.40 -33.55 -3.86
CA ILE A 966 12.22 -32.11 -3.69
C ILE A 966 10.80 -31.93 -3.11
N HIS A 967 10.68 -31.21 -2.00
CA HIS A 967 9.42 -31.10 -1.28
C HIS A 967 8.43 -30.19 -2.02
N ALA A 968 7.44 -30.79 -2.68
CA ALA A 968 6.20 -30.10 -3.00
C ALA A 968 5.48 -29.75 -1.69
N GLY A 969 5.31 -28.45 -1.41
CA GLY A 969 4.60 -27.97 -0.22
C GLY A 969 3.17 -28.51 -0.19
N ARG A 970 2.77 -29.11 0.94
CA ARG A 970 1.39 -29.55 1.13
C ARG A 970 0.51 -28.34 1.42
N GLY A 971 -0.66 -28.26 0.79
CA GLY A 971 -1.69 -27.31 1.19
C GLY A 971 -2.12 -27.54 2.65
N ASN A 972 -2.41 -26.46 3.37
CA ASN A 972 -2.76 -26.49 4.78
C ASN A 972 -4.16 -27.06 5.02
N ALA A 973 -4.26 -28.39 5.15
CA ALA A 973 -5.31 -28.98 5.96
C ALA A 973 -4.99 -28.72 7.44
N VAL A 974 -5.81 -27.90 8.11
CA VAL A 974 -5.61 -27.53 9.52
C VAL A 974 -5.96 -28.72 10.43
N ALA A 975 -5.00 -29.64 10.58
CA ALA A 975 -5.06 -30.72 11.54
C ALA A 975 -4.47 -30.25 12.88
N ALA A 976 -5.34 -30.00 13.87
CA ALA A 976 -4.92 -29.63 15.22
C ALA A 976 -4.05 -30.74 15.84
N ARG A 977 -2.77 -30.45 16.08
CA ARG A 977 -1.86 -31.34 16.81
C ARG A 977 -1.81 -30.95 18.28
N GLN A 978 -2.37 -31.81 19.13
CA GLN A 978 -2.17 -31.74 20.57
C GLN A 978 -0.69 -31.95 20.89
N HIS A 979 -0.09 -31.05 21.68
CA HIS A 979 1.20 -31.29 22.33
C HIS A 979 0.98 -31.36 23.85
N GLN A 980 1.03 -32.57 24.42
CA GLN A 980 1.20 -32.74 25.85
C GLN A 980 2.70 -32.67 26.20
N SER A 981 3.09 -31.66 26.97
CA SER A 981 4.45 -31.49 27.49
C SER A 981 4.65 -32.31 28.77
N GLY A 982 5.07 -33.56 28.64
CA GLY A 982 5.39 -34.45 29.76
C GLY A 982 6.89 -34.60 30.01
N LEU A 983 7.45 -33.78 30.89
CA LEU A 983 8.87 -33.89 31.31
C LEU A 983 9.08 -35.06 32.29
N ARG A 984 9.95 -36.00 31.93
CA ARG A 984 10.74 -36.82 32.87
C ARG A 984 12.16 -36.98 32.33
N ALA A 985 13.14 -37.02 33.22
CA ALA A 985 14.56 -36.95 32.88
C ALA A 985 15.35 -38.18 33.37
N CYS A 986 16.53 -38.37 32.76
CA CYS A 986 17.65 -39.22 33.19
C CYS A 986 17.45 -40.77 33.13
N PRO A 987 18.55 -41.57 33.07
CA PRO A 987 19.93 -41.24 32.66
C PRO A 987 20.61 -42.26 31.70
N LEU A 988 21.79 -41.86 31.19
CA LEU A 988 22.99 -42.67 30.87
C LEU A 988 22.87 -44.04 30.14
N ALA A 989 23.40 -44.10 28.91
CA ALA A 989 24.17 -45.25 28.41
C ALA A 989 25.18 -44.81 27.31
N GLN A 990 26.42 -45.29 27.36
CA GLN A 990 27.39 -45.16 26.24
C GLN A 990 27.36 -46.41 25.34
N PRO A 991 27.63 -46.29 24.02
CA PRO A 991 27.73 -47.43 23.12
C PRO A 991 29.08 -48.15 23.28
N ARG A 992 29.08 -49.48 23.50
CA ARG A 992 30.28 -50.34 23.47
C ARG A 992 29.98 -51.76 22.96
N GLY A 993 31.01 -52.38 22.36
CA GLY A 993 30.96 -53.67 21.65
C GLY A 993 30.73 -53.46 20.14
N GLY A 994 31.60 -53.87 19.22
CA GLY A 994 32.79 -54.75 19.28
C GLY A 994 32.50 -56.12 18.65
N GLY A 995 33.40 -56.77 17.92
CA GLY A 995 34.77 -56.39 17.51
C GLY A 995 35.47 -57.56 16.77
N GLY A 996 36.73 -57.37 16.35
CA GLY A 996 37.54 -58.42 15.70
C GLY A 996 37.17 -58.71 14.22
N GLY A 997 37.97 -59.49 13.49
CA GLY A 997 39.31 -59.97 13.82
C GLY A 997 39.76 -61.24 13.07
N ALA A 998 40.85 -61.12 12.30
CA ALA A 998 41.76 -62.18 11.82
C ALA A 998 41.38 -63.10 10.62
N ALA A 999 42.45 -63.47 9.88
CA ALA A 999 42.65 -64.61 8.99
C ALA A 999 41.80 -64.71 7.69
N GLN A 1000 42.38 -64.76 6.48
CA GLN A 1000 43.49 -65.64 6.06
C GLN A 1000 44.45 -65.06 4.99
N ARG A 1001 45.45 -65.90 4.67
CA ARG A 1001 46.61 -65.77 3.78
C ARG A 1001 46.19 -65.63 2.29
N LEU A 1002 47.04 -65.28 1.30
CA LEU A 1002 48.48 -65.54 1.14
C LEU A 1002 49.12 -64.55 0.11
N HIS A 1003 50.34 -64.06 0.37
CA HIS A 1003 51.39 -63.44 -0.51
C HIS A 1003 51.03 -62.66 -1.81
N LEU A 1004 51.69 -61.55 -2.23
CA LEU A 1004 52.91 -60.78 -1.84
C LEU A 1004 52.91 -59.44 -2.68
N GLN A 1005 53.84 -58.45 -2.70
CA GLN A 1005 55.13 -58.12 -2.05
C GLN A 1005 55.41 -56.58 -2.17
N ARG A 1006 55.98 -55.93 -1.12
CA ARG A 1006 56.74 -54.63 -1.09
C ARG A 1006 56.00 -53.30 -1.47
N GLN A 1007 56.35 -52.12 -0.90
CA GLN A 1007 57.15 -51.75 0.30
C GLN A 1007 56.82 -50.34 0.84
N SER A 1008 56.94 -50.15 2.18
CA SER A 1008 57.31 -48.95 3.01
C SER A 1008 57.24 -47.49 2.48
N GLY A 1009 56.95 -46.45 3.29
CA GLY A 1009 56.57 -46.39 4.72
C GLY A 1009 56.81 -45.01 5.42
N GLN A 1010 56.16 -44.81 6.60
CA GLN A 1010 56.69 -44.25 7.87
C GLN A 1010 57.20 -42.77 8.00
N SER A 1011 57.17 -42.08 9.17
CA SER A 1011 56.40 -42.24 10.44
C SER A 1011 56.59 -41.08 11.47
N SER A 1012 55.50 -40.65 12.13
CA SER A 1012 55.29 -40.19 13.54
C SER A 1012 56.36 -39.51 14.44
N GLY A 1013 55.92 -38.51 15.24
CA GLY A 1013 56.54 -38.04 16.51
C GLY A 1013 56.02 -36.63 16.93
N ILE A 1014 54.98 -36.46 17.75
CA ILE A 1014 54.88 -36.50 19.25
C ILE A 1014 55.50 -35.28 19.99
N GLY A 1015 54.66 -34.54 20.74
CA GLY A 1015 55.03 -33.86 21.99
C GLY A 1015 54.79 -32.34 22.10
N GLY A 1016 54.14 -31.89 23.20
CA GLY A 1016 54.35 -30.54 23.78
C GLY A 1016 53.20 -29.50 23.71
N GLU A 1017 52.35 -29.48 24.73
CA GLU A 1017 51.64 -28.27 25.22
C GLU A 1017 52.49 -27.61 26.35
N PRO A 1018 52.16 -26.44 26.96
CA PRO A 1018 51.12 -25.43 26.64
C PRO A 1018 51.60 -23.94 26.78
N HIS A 1019 50.63 -23.00 26.79
CA HIS A 1019 50.58 -21.73 27.57
C HIS A 1019 51.20 -20.37 27.11
N LEU A 1020 50.29 -19.37 27.07
CA LEU A 1020 50.35 -18.01 27.65
C LEU A 1020 51.28 -16.92 27.07
N GLY A 1021 50.90 -15.64 27.32
CA GLY A 1021 51.71 -14.43 27.05
C GLY A 1021 51.65 -13.94 25.59
N ALA A 1022 50.61 -13.25 25.10
CA ALA A 1022 49.99 -12.01 25.56
C ALA A 1022 50.93 -10.77 25.58
N ARG A 1023 50.59 -9.76 24.77
CA ARG A 1023 51.18 -8.40 24.66
C ARG A 1023 52.59 -8.30 24.04
N ALA A 1024 52.99 -7.20 23.38
CA ALA A 1024 52.24 -6.15 22.66
C ALA A 1024 53.20 -5.21 21.89
N ARG A 1025 52.63 -4.42 20.95
CA ARG A 1025 53.08 -3.08 20.48
C ARG A 1025 54.37 -2.94 19.62
N ARG A 1026 54.15 -2.26 18.48
CA ARG A 1026 55.05 -1.33 17.74
C ARG A 1026 56.22 -1.97 16.99
N ALA A 1027 56.48 -1.72 15.70
CA ALA A 1027 56.38 -0.53 14.80
C ALA A 1027 57.74 0.18 14.59
N GLY A 1028 57.89 0.81 13.41
CA GLY A 1028 59.15 0.92 12.67
C GLY A 1028 59.15 -0.17 11.58
N ASP A 1029 59.31 0.11 10.28
CA ASP A 1029 60.36 0.87 9.56
C ASP A 1029 61.75 0.19 9.70
N ASP A 1030 62.58 0.07 8.65
CA ASP A 1030 62.60 0.84 7.40
C ASP A 1030 63.22 0.10 6.18
N ARG A 1031 63.02 0.68 4.97
CA ARG A 1031 63.78 0.65 3.69
C ARG A 1031 64.82 -0.43 3.34
N GLY A 1032 64.84 -0.79 2.03
CA GLY A 1032 66.01 -1.33 1.29
C GLY A 1032 65.70 -2.62 0.50
N ASP A 1033 65.07 -2.58 -0.68
CA ASP A 1033 65.57 -2.17 -2.02
C ASP A 1033 66.68 -3.05 -2.65
N SER A 1034 66.47 -3.36 -3.95
CA SER A 1034 67.42 -3.90 -4.95
C SER A 1034 67.74 -5.41 -4.89
N ARG A 1035 67.92 -6.15 -6.00
CA ARG A 1035 67.83 -5.85 -7.47
C ARG A 1035 67.81 -7.15 -8.30
N ARG A 1036 66.90 -7.25 -9.31
CA ARG A 1036 67.06 -7.87 -10.67
C ARG A 1036 67.50 -9.39 -10.77
N THR A 1037 67.31 -10.16 -11.86
CA THR A 1037 66.97 -9.87 -13.28
C THR A 1037 66.30 -11.06 -14.04
N VAL A 1038 65.23 -10.78 -14.81
CA VAL A 1038 64.86 -11.31 -16.16
C VAL A 1038 64.87 -12.82 -16.50
N ALA A 1039 63.68 -13.36 -16.84
CA ALA A 1039 63.28 -14.05 -18.11
C ALA A 1039 61.81 -14.56 -17.99
N ARG A 1040 60.95 -14.74 -19.02
CA ARG A 1040 60.82 -14.26 -20.42
C ARG A 1040 59.30 -14.30 -20.77
N ARG A 1041 58.78 -13.39 -21.62
CA ARG A 1041 57.39 -13.41 -22.18
C ARG A 1041 57.39 -13.99 -23.61
N PRO A 1042 56.29 -14.61 -24.10
CA PRO A 1042 55.24 -13.89 -24.88
C PRO A 1042 53.81 -14.08 -24.31
N ALA A 1043 52.75 -13.38 -24.75
CA ALA A 1043 52.58 -12.56 -25.96
C ALA A 1043 51.83 -11.20 -25.75
N ARG A 1044 50.62 -11.05 -26.31
CA ARG A 1044 49.98 -9.85 -26.90
C ARG A 1044 48.47 -10.14 -27.14
N LEU A 1045 47.50 -9.27 -27.49
CA LEU A 1045 47.17 -7.80 -27.52
C LEU A 1045 45.72 -7.68 -28.09
N PRO A 1046 45.03 -6.51 -28.26
CA PRO A 1046 45.39 -5.13 -27.91
C PRO A 1046 44.35 -4.32 -27.10
N VAL A 1047 44.81 -3.19 -26.54
CA VAL A 1047 44.00 -1.99 -26.23
C VAL A 1047 44.59 -0.83 -27.04
N ARG A 1048 43.78 0.15 -27.47
CA ARG A 1048 44.26 1.39 -28.12
C ARG A 1048 43.98 2.62 -27.25
N ALA A 1049 44.97 3.47 -27.10
CA ALA A 1049 44.86 4.83 -26.56
C ALA A 1049 45.23 5.87 -27.65
N TRP A 1050 44.87 7.14 -27.43
CA TRP A 1050 45.17 8.26 -28.33
C TRP A 1050 46.18 9.25 -27.70
N PRO A 1051 47.03 9.96 -28.48
CA PRO A 1051 48.11 10.78 -27.94
C PRO A 1051 48.01 12.31 -28.16
N ALA A 1052 48.79 13.04 -27.35
CA ALA A 1052 49.50 14.30 -27.64
C ALA A 1052 48.82 15.70 -27.59
N ARG A 1053 49.61 16.66 -27.06
CA ARG A 1053 49.58 18.14 -27.18
C ARG A 1053 50.74 18.56 -28.15
N PRO A 1054 51.19 19.83 -28.35
CA PRO A 1054 50.79 21.16 -27.83
C PRO A 1054 50.59 22.17 -29.02
N PRO A 1055 50.96 23.50 -29.04
CA PRO A 1055 52.03 24.27 -28.38
C PRO A 1055 51.58 25.47 -27.50
N ARG A 1056 52.54 26.16 -26.85
CA ARG A 1056 52.33 27.40 -26.07
C ARG A 1056 53.59 28.30 -26.06
N VAL A 1057 53.65 29.33 -26.92
CA VAL A 1057 54.70 30.39 -27.01
C VAL A 1057 54.04 31.64 -27.63
N GLY A 1058 54.35 32.91 -27.32
CA GLY A 1058 55.14 33.48 -26.22
C GLY A 1058 55.57 34.95 -26.45
N ARG A 1059 55.27 35.85 -25.47
CA ARG A 1059 55.82 37.22 -25.20
C ARG A 1059 55.84 38.30 -26.32
N GLY A 1060 55.30 39.49 -26.00
CA GLY A 1060 55.52 40.77 -26.70
C GLY A 1060 55.30 41.99 -25.78
N ARG A 1061 56.14 43.03 -25.89
CA ARG A 1061 56.16 44.30 -25.08
C ARG A 1061 54.97 45.23 -25.43
N GLN A 1062 54.35 46.05 -24.55
CA GLN A 1062 54.81 47.01 -23.50
C GLN A 1062 55.18 48.42 -24.04
N VAL A 1063 54.32 49.44 -23.77
CA VAL A 1063 54.61 50.90 -23.74
C VAL A 1063 53.73 51.58 -22.65
N HIS A 1064 54.14 52.75 -22.14
CA HIS A 1064 53.54 53.50 -21.00
C HIS A 1064 52.55 54.62 -21.39
N LEU A 1065 51.68 55.00 -20.45
CA LEU A 1065 51.49 56.35 -19.83
C LEU A 1065 50.40 56.19 -18.72
N GLN A 1066 50.51 56.59 -17.44
CA GLN A 1066 50.78 57.90 -16.80
C GLN A 1066 49.72 58.98 -17.10
N ALA A 1067 49.14 59.73 -16.13
CA ALA A 1067 49.35 59.77 -14.67
C ALA A 1067 48.18 60.46 -13.90
N ALA A 1068 48.30 60.53 -12.56
CA ALA A 1068 47.73 61.54 -11.64
C ALA A 1068 46.20 61.56 -11.33
N SER A 1069 45.71 62.12 -10.20
CA SER A 1069 46.23 62.18 -8.81
C SER A 1069 45.18 62.71 -7.79
N GLY A 1070 45.15 62.16 -6.56
CA GLY A 1070 44.59 62.79 -5.34
C GLY A 1070 43.05 62.99 -5.24
N LEU A 1071 42.49 63.54 -4.15
CA LEU A 1071 42.89 63.50 -2.72
C LEU A 1071 41.77 64.06 -1.80
N SER A 1072 41.19 63.20 -0.95
CA SER A 1072 40.65 63.48 0.42
C SER A 1072 39.60 64.57 0.76
N ALA A 1073 39.03 64.41 1.97
CA ALA A 1073 38.53 65.45 2.90
C ALA A 1073 37.19 66.21 2.65
N ALA A 1074 36.11 65.52 3.03
CA ALA A 1074 34.97 65.99 3.84
C ALA A 1074 34.89 67.44 4.39
N ARG A 1075 33.65 67.95 4.49
CA ARG A 1075 33.12 68.66 5.69
C ARG A 1075 31.57 68.70 5.73
N ARG A 1076 30.98 68.51 6.93
CA ARG A 1076 29.67 69.09 7.34
C ARG A 1076 29.94 70.46 8.01
N PRO A 1077 28.93 71.26 8.41
CA PRO A 1077 28.36 71.07 9.77
C PRO A 1077 26.86 71.48 9.95
N HIS A 1078 26.25 71.05 11.07
CA HIS A 1078 24.98 71.49 11.74
C HIS A 1078 23.65 71.60 10.93
N GLY A 1079 22.45 71.50 11.51
CA GLY A 1079 22.02 71.07 12.86
C GLY A 1079 20.85 71.90 13.45
N VAL A 1080 20.04 71.31 14.35
CA VAL A 1080 19.13 71.99 15.34
C VAL A 1080 17.82 72.60 14.72
N ASP A 1081 16.58 72.51 15.26
CA ASP A 1081 16.01 71.85 16.46
C ASP A 1081 14.50 71.43 16.36
N GLN A 1082 13.98 70.88 17.47
CA GLN A 1082 12.58 70.60 17.93
C GLN A 1082 11.40 71.51 17.48
N ALA A 1083 10.15 70.97 17.47
CA ALA A 1083 9.12 71.28 18.51
C ALA A 1083 7.65 70.75 18.29
N SER A 1084 7.20 69.85 19.17
CA SER A 1084 5.92 69.85 19.96
C SER A 1084 4.47 69.93 19.37
N ARG A 1085 3.62 69.00 19.88
CA ARG A 1085 2.25 69.16 20.50
C ARG A 1085 0.92 69.28 19.68
N ARG A 1086 0.08 68.25 19.90
CA ARG A 1086 -1.36 68.20 20.34
C ARG A 1086 -2.49 68.94 19.57
N GLY A 1087 -3.60 68.23 19.33
CA GLY A 1087 -4.96 68.77 19.13
C GLY A 1087 -5.89 67.84 18.32
N VAL A 1088 -7.23 67.95 18.42
CA VAL A 1088 -8.13 67.29 19.42
C VAL A 1088 -9.60 67.35 18.92
N ASP A 1089 -10.33 66.22 19.07
CA ASP A 1089 -11.80 66.04 19.09
C ASP A 1089 -12.76 66.23 17.85
N ARG A 1090 -13.68 65.23 17.76
CA ARG A 1090 -15.12 65.23 17.40
C ARG A 1090 -15.67 65.52 15.98
N GLY A 1091 -16.59 64.61 15.59
CA GLY A 1091 -17.70 64.77 14.64
C GLY A 1091 -18.54 63.48 14.62
N ASP A 1092 -19.88 63.54 14.76
CA ASP A 1092 -20.72 62.35 15.06
C ASP A 1092 -22.07 62.34 14.30
N ARG A 1093 -22.55 61.13 13.96
CA ARG A 1093 -23.92 60.71 13.50
C ARG A 1093 -24.55 61.33 12.23
N GLY A 1094 -25.31 60.50 11.50
CA GLY A 1094 -26.24 60.91 10.42
C GLY A 1094 -26.98 59.72 9.78
N ALA A 1095 -28.32 59.71 9.74
CA ALA A 1095 -29.12 58.47 9.57
C ALA A 1095 -30.01 58.38 8.32
N GLN A 1096 -30.17 57.12 7.84
CA GLN A 1096 -31.33 56.44 7.20
C GLN A 1096 -32.35 57.16 6.27
N ARG A 1097 -32.61 56.48 5.12
CA ARG A 1097 -33.91 56.19 4.45
C ARG A 1097 -34.85 57.34 3.99
N ARG A 1098 -35.26 57.27 2.71
CA ARG A 1098 -36.67 57.01 2.28
C ARG A 1098 -36.80 56.64 0.79
N GLN A 1099 -37.98 56.17 0.39
CA GLN A 1099 -38.35 55.75 -0.99
C GLN A 1099 -39.24 56.80 -1.67
N ARG A 1100 -39.34 56.82 -3.03
CA ARG A 1100 -40.61 56.54 -3.77
C ARG A 1100 -40.56 56.80 -5.31
N SER A 1101 -41.57 56.23 -5.97
CA SER A 1101 -42.24 56.63 -7.24
C SER A 1101 -41.65 56.27 -8.62
N LEU A 1102 -42.56 55.77 -9.47
CA LEU A 1102 -42.48 55.60 -10.93
C LEU A 1102 -42.80 56.95 -11.65
N PRO A 1103 -42.65 57.03 -12.98
CA PRO A 1103 -43.87 56.85 -13.80
C PRO A 1103 -43.69 56.01 -15.09
N ARG A 1104 -44.82 55.55 -15.66
CA ARG A 1104 -44.94 55.00 -17.03
C ARG A 1104 -45.33 56.11 -18.02
N ARG A 1105 -44.93 55.98 -19.29
CA ARG A 1105 -45.77 56.25 -20.48
C ARG A 1105 -45.22 55.48 -21.69
N ALA A 1106 -46.04 55.30 -22.73
CA ALA A 1106 -45.75 54.49 -23.92
C ALA A 1106 -46.16 55.24 -25.20
N ARG A 1107 -45.76 54.70 -26.37
CA ARG A 1107 -46.34 54.98 -27.70
C ARG A 1107 -46.02 53.84 -28.66
N GLU A 1108 -46.93 53.54 -29.58
CA GLU A 1108 -46.79 52.56 -30.66
C GLU A 1108 -46.09 53.11 -31.93
N GLY A 1109 -45.87 52.23 -32.92
CA GLY A 1109 -45.41 52.55 -34.27
C GLY A 1109 -45.18 51.29 -35.11
N ASP A 1110 -46.09 50.99 -36.04
CA ASP A 1110 -46.11 49.75 -36.83
C ASP A 1110 -45.22 49.76 -38.09
N GLY A 1111 -45.03 48.58 -38.71
CA GLY A 1111 -44.35 48.41 -39.99
C GLY A 1111 -44.34 46.98 -40.53
N GLU A 1112 -45.34 46.60 -41.34
CA GLU A 1112 -45.31 45.41 -42.22
C GLU A 1112 -44.41 45.69 -43.46
N CYS A 1113 -43.96 44.77 -44.34
CA CYS A 1113 -44.24 43.34 -44.63
C CYS A 1113 -42.96 42.75 -45.36
N ALA A 1114 -42.84 41.65 -46.14
CA ALA A 1114 -43.76 40.62 -46.67
C ALA A 1114 -43.03 39.28 -47.03
N LEU A 1115 -43.71 38.16 -46.74
CA LEU A 1115 -43.93 36.94 -47.56
C LEU A 1115 -42.88 36.39 -48.57
N SER A 1116 -42.39 35.17 -48.33
CA SER A 1116 -42.72 33.92 -49.10
C SER A 1116 -42.08 32.67 -48.42
N LEU A 1117 -42.81 31.64 -47.98
CA LEU A 1117 -43.32 30.43 -48.71
C LEU A 1117 -42.18 29.52 -49.27
N TRP A 1118 -42.11 28.19 -49.08
CA TRP A 1118 -43.10 27.18 -48.62
C TRP A 1118 -42.48 25.89 -48.00
N LYS A 1119 -43.35 24.91 -47.70
CA LYS A 1119 -43.20 23.53 -47.12
C LYS A 1119 -42.07 22.65 -47.74
N GLY A 1120 -41.59 21.55 -47.13
CA GLY A 1120 -41.90 20.88 -45.85
C GLY A 1120 -41.42 19.40 -45.76
N ASP A 1121 -41.50 18.79 -44.56
CA ASP A 1121 -41.18 17.39 -44.20
C ASP A 1121 -42.25 16.35 -44.63
N PRO A 1122 -42.11 15.01 -44.38
CA PRO A 1122 -40.95 14.09 -44.49
C PRO A 1122 -41.34 12.73 -45.15
N ALA A 1123 -40.42 11.75 -45.32
CA ALA A 1123 -40.76 10.32 -45.49
C ALA A 1123 -39.58 9.34 -45.30
N ALA A 1124 -39.88 8.06 -45.01
CA ALA A 1124 -38.94 6.93 -45.03
C ALA A 1124 -39.37 5.85 -46.07
N GLY A 1125 -38.44 5.04 -46.59
CA GLY A 1125 -38.75 4.06 -47.65
C GLY A 1125 -37.83 2.83 -47.69
N GLN A 1126 -38.42 1.63 -47.63
CA GLN A 1126 -37.72 0.34 -47.53
C GLN A 1126 -37.22 -0.25 -48.87
N ARG A 1127 -36.34 -1.27 -48.75
CA ARG A 1127 -36.26 -2.55 -49.53
C ARG A 1127 -35.40 -2.69 -50.82
N HIS A 1128 -34.54 -3.72 -50.72
CA HIS A 1128 -34.40 -4.90 -51.62
C HIS A 1128 -33.34 -4.97 -52.76
N ARG A 1129 -32.45 -5.96 -52.54
CA ARG A 1129 -32.05 -7.08 -53.44
C ARG A 1129 -30.92 -6.91 -54.46
N SER A 1130 -30.05 -7.94 -54.44
CA SER A 1130 -29.19 -8.50 -55.53
C SER A 1130 -28.12 -7.61 -56.17
N GLY A 1131 -26.98 -8.15 -56.62
CA GLY A 1131 -26.50 -9.56 -56.53
C GLY A 1131 -25.42 -9.87 -57.59
N GLY A 1132 -24.61 -10.92 -57.35
CA GLY A 1132 -23.43 -11.28 -58.16
C GLY A 1132 -22.18 -10.54 -57.65
N ASP A 1133 -21.10 -11.17 -57.17
CA ASP A 1133 -20.34 -12.38 -57.55
C ASP A 1133 -19.33 -12.16 -58.70
N ARG A 1134 -18.17 -12.80 -58.52
CA ARG A 1134 -17.01 -12.96 -59.43
C ARG A 1134 -16.08 -11.76 -59.60
N ARG A 1135 -14.76 -11.96 -59.77
CA ARG A 1135 -13.74 -12.92 -59.26
C ARG A 1135 -12.45 -12.64 -60.07
N ARG A 1136 -11.28 -12.93 -59.48
CA ARG A 1136 -9.91 -12.82 -60.06
C ARG A 1136 -9.43 -11.35 -60.20
N GLY A 1137 -8.15 -11.03 -59.94
CA GLY A 1137 -7.08 -11.81 -59.31
C GLY A 1137 -5.68 -11.50 -59.88
N ARG A 1138 -4.63 -11.94 -59.15
CA ARG A 1138 -3.17 -11.69 -59.39
C ARG A 1138 -2.69 -10.27 -59.05
N SER A 1139 -1.40 -10.03 -58.77
CA SER A 1139 -0.32 -10.85 -58.14
C SER A 1139 0.91 -9.95 -57.92
N ALA A 1140 1.87 -10.39 -57.09
CA ALA A 1140 3.14 -9.73 -56.69
C ALA A 1140 2.95 -8.41 -55.91
N ALA A 1141 3.60 -8.10 -54.78
CA ALA A 1141 4.90 -8.47 -54.20
C ALA A 1141 6.12 -7.71 -54.75
N ARG A 1142 6.59 -6.70 -53.99
CA ARG A 1142 7.97 -6.61 -53.46
C ARG A 1142 8.22 -5.37 -52.58
N ILE A 1143 8.86 -5.62 -51.43
CA ILE A 1143 9.99 -4.87 -50.87
C ILE A 1143 9.98 -3.33 -50.97
N ALA A 1144 9.60 -2.67 -49.87
CA ALA A 1144 10.33 -1.55 -49.26
C ALA A 1144 9.92 -1.45 -47.79
#